data_AF-A0A8S4FP09-F1
#
_entry.id   AF-A0A8S4FP09-F1
#
_cell.length_a   1.000
_cell.length_b   1.000
_cell.length_c   1.000
_cell.angle_alpha   90.00
_cell.angle_beta   90.00
_cell.angle_gamma   90.00
#
_symmetry.space_group_name_H-M   'P 1'
#
loop_
_entity.id
_entity.type
_entity.pdbx_description
1 polymer ?
#
loop_
_entity_poly.entity_id
_entity_poly.type
_entity_poly.pdbx_seq_one_letter_code
_entity_poly.pdbx_strand_id
1 'polypeptide(L)'
;MKKKTTETDDQPIFPSTPKTSKVEQTEIEDFSDLDSVFDTPKKAKLRKQLRKKIALQKRYILKIQSLRRKKLRLKKKLASFKQILETLKTERYINDDTHDVLSSNVFAADLYAKMKKKIQGKSKKPASKYEPEFRKFCLTLHFLSPNAYRYIRNKFETCLPHPKTISKWYANIDGSPDLTDDAFKILEAKRKQSNANMTCALIADEMAFRQQRCFNRQTKQDEGLVDMGTGPNENLNVKASEAYAFMLVSLNESWKLPVAYFFIHGLTGEQKANIINTILSRCYEVGVDVVSLTFDGHSTNVSAMKVLGCNLHDPKNLKTSFKHPCANYEVAVFLDFCHMLKLIRNHFELKETFMHEDKEIKWDYIKKLEEMQEQIGLNLANRLTKKHVHFRNSIMNVKLATQLLSRSVSKAIEFCRQELKLPGFENSEATEKNIMIMNNIFDIFNSRNFSSHGFKRPIIPIMKDEVFAELQEAKDMILSLNIKVSRKRTYKEHQTSKKITLKTCTPILKSPCFTGFLGVLVCIKSLESLYETLIESNRLRYLTTYRLSQDHIELFFGSIRMHGGHNDNPNARQFKGIYRKLLCHMELKSAESGNCVPLEHISILMCSSALKSINETAASTRPDDDEAETSEQESLGENLERASQLLHNTQFWEYKEQVVGYIAGYVARSLLKKN
;
A
#
# COMPACT_ATOMS: atom_id res chain seq x y z
N MET A 1 -45.04 -80.38 -8.61
CA MET A 1 -45.63 -79.34 -9.49
C MET A 1 -45.22 -77.96 -9.00
N LYS A 2 -44.59 -77.17 -9.87
CA LYS A 2 -44.30 -75.72 -9.78
C LYS A 2 -43.89 -75.17 -8.40
N LYS A 3 -42.59 -75.20 -8.08
CA LYS A 3 -42.01 -74.34 -7.03
C LYS A 3 -41.98 -72.90 -7.53
N LYS A 4 -42.81 -72.04 -6.94
CA LYS A 4 -42.81 -70.59 -7.11
C LYS A 4 -41.51 -70.01 -6.54
N THR A 5 -40.73 -69.36 -7.39
CA THR A 5 -39.69 -68.41 -7.04
C THR A 5 -40.36 -67.11 -6.60
N THR A 6 -40.23 -66.76 -5.32
CA THR A 6 -40.50 -65.42 -4.80
C THR A 6 -39.21 -64.62 -4.88
N GLU A 7 -39.24 -63.55 -5.69
CA GLU A 7 -38.20 -62.55 -5.83
C GLU A 7 -37.98 -61.80 -4.51
N THR A 8 -36.71 -61.61 -4.17
CA THR A 8 -36.22 -60.84 -3.02
C THR A 8 -36.14 -59.36 -3.37
N ASP A 9 -36.85 -58.53 -2.60
CA ASP A 9 -36.69 -57.07 -2.53
C ASP A 9 -35.31 -56.72 -1.95
N ASP A 10 -34.42 -56.13 -2.77
CA ASP A 10 -33.18 -55.48 -2.31
C ASP A 10 -33.35 -53.95 -2.42
N GLN A 11 -33.68 -53.31 -1.30
CA GLN A 11 -33.55 -51.86 -1.12
C GLN A 11 -32.11 -51.45 -0.73
N PRO A 12 -31.57 -50.33 -1.24
CA PRO A 12 -30.25 -49.85 -0.86
C PRO A 12 -30.24 -49.25 0.56
N ILE A 13 -29.42 -49.85 1.41
CA ILE A 13 -29.18 -49.50 2.81
C ILE A 13 -28.41 -48.17 2.92
N PHE A 14 -29.01 -47.16 3.54
CA PHE A 14 -28.33 -45.94 3.99
C PHE A 14 -27.43 -46.26 5.20
N PRO A 15 -26.14 -45.83 5.23
CA PRO A 15 -25.33 -45.98 6.43
C PRO A 15 -25.70 -44.92 7.49
N SER A 16 -26.03 -45.43 8.66
CA SER A 16 -26.37 -44.72 9.90
C SER A 16 -25.34 -43.68 10.35
N THR A 17 -25.83 -42.57 10.89
CA THR A 17 -25.08 -41.55 11.64
C THR A 17 -24.39 -42.15 12.87
N PRO A 18 -23.09 -41.88 13.14
CA PRO A 18 -22.48 -42.26 14.40
C PRO A 18 -22.79 -41.22 15.49
N LYS A 19 -23.23 -41.76 16.61
CA LYS A 19 -23.50 -41.13 17.91
C LYS A 19 -22.28 -40.37 18.44
N THR A 20 -22.56 -39.29 19.17
CA THR A 20 -21.68 -38.60 20.11
C THR A 20 -21.05 -39.59 21.10
N SER A 21 -19.72 -39.69 21.16
CA SER A 21 -19.03 -40.23 22.33
C SER A 21 -17.54 -39.88 22.39
N LYS A 22 -17.18 -39.28 23.53
CA LYS A 22 -15.94 -39.37 24.30
C LYS A 22 -14.67 -38.66 23.79
N VAL A 23 -14.26 -37.72 24.65
CA VAL A 23 -12.91 -37.15 24.78
C VAL A 23 -11.91 -38.30 24.93
N GLU A 24 -11.07 -38.52 23.91
CA GLU A 24 -9.86 -39.33 24.05
C GLU A 24 -8.87 -38.56 24.93
N GLN A 25 -8.84 -38.90 26.22
CA GLN A 25 -7.65 -38.74 27.04
C GLN A 25 -6.61 -39.71 26.46
N THR A 26 -5.69 -39.22 25.64
CA THR A 26 -4.47 -40.00 25.33
C THR A 26 -3.66 -40.09 26.61
N GLU A 27 -3.72 -41.28 27.20
CA GLU A 27 -2.87 -41.75 28.28
C GLU A 27 -1.40 -41.42 27.97
N ILE A 28 -0.74 -40.82 28.95
CA ILE A 28 0.69 -40.60 28.93
C ILE A 28 1.29 -41.98 29.19
N GLU A 29 1.74 -42.67 28.14
CA GLU A 29 2.58 -43.85 28.30
C GLU A 29 3.79 -43.48 29.17
N ASP A 30 3.96 -44.28 30.23
CA ASP A 30 5.02 -44.22 31.22
C ASP A 30 6.40 -44.02 30.61
N PHE A 31 7.07 -42.93 31.02
CA PHE A 31 8.53 -42.87 31.05
C PHE A 31 8.95 -42.96 32.51
N SER A 32 8.83 -44.17 33.05
CA SER A 32 9.21 -44.55 34.41
C SER A 32 10.72 -44.76 34.55
N ASP A 33 11.55 -43.78 34.18
CA ASP A 33 13.00 -43.85 34.46
C ASP A 33 13.53 -42.53 35.02
N LEU A 34 13.57 -42.51 36.36
CA LEU A 34 14.44 -41.74 37.27
C LEU A 34 14.54 -40.22 37.03
N ASP A 35 13.70 -39.46 37.72
CA ASP A 35 14.11 -38.12 38.18
C ASP A 35 15.31 -38.32 39.12
N SER A 36 16.53 -38.05 38.62
CA SER A 36 17.72 -38.10 39.45
C SER A 36 17.61 -37.04 40.54
N VAL A 37 17.56 -37.47 41.80
CA VAL A 37 17.57 -36.60 42.99
C VAL A 37 18.84 -35.71 43.04
N PHE A 38 19.83 -35.98 42.18
CA PHE A 38 21.08 -35.23 42.03
C PHE A 38 21.09 -34.23 40.88
N ASP A 39 20.00 -34.01 40.14
CA ASP A 39 19.96 -33.00 39.09
C ASP A 39 19.98 -31.58 39.69
N THR A 40 20.98 -30.77 39.31
CA THR A 40 21.01 -29.36 39.73
C THR A 40 19.78 -28.61 39.22
N PRO A 41 19.28 -27.56 39.91
CA PRO A 41 18.04 -26.86 39.56
C PRO A 41 18.00 -26.37 38.10
N LYS A 42 19.16 -25.98 37.57
CA LYS A 42 19.32 -25.55 36.17
C LYS A 42 19.13 -26.71 35.20
N LYS A 43 19.67 -27.89 35.51
CA LYS A 43 19.59 -29.11 34.68
C LYS A 43 18.17 -29.70 34.67
N ALA A 44 17.49 -29.69 35.81
CA ALA A 44 16.08 -30.07 35.93
C ALA A 44 15.16 -29.16 35.09
N LYS A 45 15.38 -27.84 35.12
CA LYS A 45 14.61 -26.87 34.32
C LYS A 45 14.80 -27.09 32.81
N LEU A 46 16.02 -27.33 32.37
CA LEU A 46 16.36 -27.64 30.97
C LEU A 46 15.70 -28.95 30.50
N ARG A 47 15.73 -30.00 31.31
CA ARG A 47 15.05 -31.28 31.02
C ARG A 47 13.54 -31.11 30.91
N LYS A 48 12.92 -30.31 31.79
CA LYS A 48 11.47 -29.99 31.71
C LYS A 48 11.13 -29.21 30.43
N GLN A 49 11.97 -28.28 29.99
CA GLN A 49 11.80 -27.57 28.73
C GLN A 49 11.96 -28.50 27.51
N LEU A 50 12.93 -29.41 27.55
CA LEU A 50 13.15 -30.40 26.49
C LEU A 50 11.95 -31.35 26.37
N ARG A 51 11.42 -31.86 27.49
CA ARG A 51 10.19 -32.69 27.53
C ARG A 51 9.01 -31.95 26.91
N LYS A 52 8.81 -30.66 27.24
CA LYS A 52 7.77 -29.81 26.62
C LYS A 52 7.97 -29.69 25.11
N LYS A 53 9.19 -29.47 24.63
CA LYS A 53 9.49 -29.37 23.18
C LYS A 53 9.24 -30.69 22.46
N ILE A 54 9.62 -31.83 23.04
CA ILE A 54 9.38 -33.17 22.47
C ILE A 54 7.87 -33.46 22.39
N ALA A 55 7.11 -33.15 23.43
CA ALA A 55 5.65 -33.31 23.41
C ALA A 55 4.99 -32.41 22.36
N LEU A 56 5.46 -31.17 22.21
CA LEU A 56 5.00 -30.24 21.18
C LEU A 56 5.30 -30.78 19.77
N GLN A 57 6.51 -31.31 19.56
CA GLN A 57 6.94 -31.90 18.30
C GLN A 57 6.08 -33.11 17.92
N LYS A 58 5.78 -34.01 18.88
CA LYS A 58 4.86 -35.13 18.66
C LYS A 58 3.46 -34.64 18.25
N ARG A 59 2.91 -33.61 18.90
CA ARG A 59 1.62 -33.00 18.50
C ARG A 59 1.64 -32.43 17.09
N TYR A 60 2.73 -31.76 16.69
CA TYR A 60 2.87 -31.24 15.32
C TYR A 60 2.95 -32.35 14.28
N ILE A 61 3.67 -33.44 14.56
CA ILE A 61 3.75 -34.60 13.67
C ILE A 61 2.36 -35.22 13.46
N LEU A 62 1.61 -35.47 14.53
CA LEU A 62 0.24 -35.99 14.44
C LEU A 62 -0.69 -35.06 13.65
N LYS A 63 -0.55 -33.74 13.85
CA LYS A 63 -1.33 -32.75 13.10
C LYS A 63 -0.97 -32.73 11.62
N ILE A 64 0.32 -32.83 11.27
CA ILE A 64 0.78 -32.95 9.88
C ILE A 64 0.24 -34.23 9.24
N GLN A 65 0.27 -35.36 9.95
CA GLN A 65 -0.30 -36.63 9.44
C GLN A 65 -1.81 -36.52 9.22
N SER A 66 -2.56 -35.92 10.15
CA SER A 66 -4.00 -35.65 9.99
C SER A 66 -4.29 -34.75 8.78
N LEU A 67 -3.53 -33.67 8.59
CA LEU A 67 -3.64 -32.78 7.44
C LEU A 67 -3.29 -33.48 6.12
N ARG A 68 -2.25 -34.33 6.10
CA ARG A 68 -1.92 -35.17 4.93
C ARG A 68 -3.04 -36.14 4.59
N ARG A 69 -3.64 -36.79 5.59
CA ARG A 69 -4.82 -37.68 5.39
C ARG A 69 -6.03 -36.89 4.87
N LYS A 70 -6.32 -35.70 5.39
CA LYS A 70 -7.38 -34.81 4.87
C LYS A 70 -7.11 -34.40 3.41
N LYS A 71 -5.88 -33.99 3.08
CA LYS A 71 -5.46 -33.66 1.71
C LYS A 71 -5.62 -34.85 0.77
N LEU A 72 -5.28 -36.06 1.23
CA LEU A 72 -5.43 -37.28 0.43
C LEU A 72 -6.90 -37.66 0.21
N ARG A 73 -7.75 -37.52 1.23
CA ARG A 73 -9.21 -37.69 1.11
C ARG A 73 -9.83 -36.67 0.13
N LEU A 74 -9.39 -35.42 0.20
CA LEU A 74 -9.80 -34.36 -0.73
C LEU A 74 -9.35 -34.69 -2.17
N LYS A 75 -8.11 -35.14 -2.37
CA LYS A 75 -7.62 -35.60 -3.68
C LYS A 75 -8.43 -36.77 -4.22
N LYS A 76 -8.76 -37.76 -3.39
CA LYS A 76 -9.61 -38.89 -3.79
C LYS A 76 -11.03 -38.45 -4.17
N LYS A 77 -11.64 -37.54 -3.41
CA LYS A 77 -12.94 -36.93 -3.77
C LYS A 77 -12.86 -36.13 -5.08
N LEU A 78 -11.79 -35.38 -5.30
CA LEU A 78 -11.56 -34.66 -6.55
C LEU A 78 -11.40 -35.62 -7.74
N ALA A 79 -10.69 -36.74 -7.56
CA ALA A 79 -10.56 -37.77 -8.56
C ALA A 79 -11.90 -38.47 -8.87
N SER A 80 -12.70 -38.77 -7.85
CA SER A 80 -14.04 -39.34 -8.06
C SER A 80 -14.99 -38.35 -8.75
N PHE A 81 -14.91 -37.05 -8.42
CA PHE A 81 -15.69 -36.02 -9.11
C PHE A 81 -15.25 -35.83 -10.57
N LYS A 82 -13.94 -35.92 -10.85
CA LYS A 82 -13.42 -35.91 -12.22
C LYS A 82 -13.89 -37.15 -13.00
N GLN A 83 -13.84 -38.33 -12.39
CA GLN A 83 -14.38 -39.55 -13.01
C GLN A 83 -15.87 -39.42 -13.30
N ILE A 84 -16.68 -38.94 -12.36
CA ILE A 84 -18.12 -38.70 -12.58
C ILE A 84 -18.34 -37.73 -13.74
N LEU A 85 -17.52 -36.66 -13.85
CA LEU A 85 -17.60 -35.73 -14.97
C LEU A 85 -17.23 -36.39 -16.31
N GLU A 86 -16.22 -37.26 -16.35
CA GLU A 86 -15.86 -38.04 -17.54
C GLU A 86 -16.93 -39.08 -17.90
N THR A 87 -17.59 -39.72 -16.92
CA THR A 87 -18.72 -40.63 -17.17
C THR A 87 -19.89 -39.88 -17.80
N LEU A 88 -20.23 -38.69 -17.27
CA LEU A 88 -21.30 -37.85 -17.80
C LEU A 88 -20.99 -37.31 -19.20
N LYS A 89 -19.70 -37.17 -19.55
CA LYS A 89 -19.23 -36.84 -20.90
C LYS A 89 -19.42 -38.01 -21.87
N THR A 90 -18.98 -39.20 -21.48
CA THR A 90 -19.05 -40.42 -22.30
C THR A 90 -20.49 -40.87 -22.55
N GLU A 91 -21.39 -40.66 -21.59
CA GLU A 91 -22.83 -40.93 -21.72
C GLU A 91 -23.62 -39.82 -22.47
N ARG A 92 -22.94 -38.80 -23.02
CA ARG A 92 -23.52 -37.67 -23.79
C ARG A 92 -24.56 -36.82 -23.03
N TYR A 93 -24.54 -36.80 -21.71
CA TYR A 93 -25.40 -35.91 -20.92
C TYR A 93 -24.87 -34.46 -20.86
N ILE A 94 -23.61 -34.23 -21.27
CA ILE A 94 -22.88 -32.95 -21.23
C ILE A 94 -22.08 -32.79 -22.53
N ASN A 95 -22.08 -31.60 -23.15
CA ASN A 95 -21.28 -31.29 -24.36
C ASN A 95 -19.80 -31.03 -23.99
N ASP A 96 -18.89 -31.19 -24.95
CA ASP A 96 -17.43 -30.99 -24.75
C ASP A 96 -17.10 -29.62 -24.13
N ASP A 97 -17.67 -28.52 -24.64
CA ASP A 97 -17.48 -27.17 -24.09
C ASP A 97 -17.93 -27.04 -22.63
N THR A 98 -19.02 -27.73 -22.27
CA THR A 98 -19.55 -27.69 -20.90
C THR A 98 -18.75 -28.55 -19.94
N HIS A 99 -18.15 -29.64 -20.40
CA HIS A 99 -17.24 -30.45 -19.59
C HIS A 99 -15.97 -29.66 -19.23
N ASP A 100 -15.42 -28.90 -20.17
CA ASP A 100 -14.19 -28.13 -19.97
C ASP A 100 -14.41 -26.89 -19.08
N VAL A 101 -15.60 -26.27 -19.12
CA VAL A 101 -15.98 -25.19 -18.20
C VAL A 101 -16.27 -25.70 -16.78
N LEU A 102 -16.95 -26.85 -16.64
CA LEU A 102 -17.28 -27.46 -15.35
C LEU A 102 -16.05 -28.03 -14.62
N SER A 103 -15.06 -28.53 -15.37
CA SER A 103 -13.83 -29.10 -14.81
C SER A 103 -12.81 -28.06 -14.38
N SER A 104 -12.86 -26.85 -14.94
CA SER A 104 -11.89 -25.77 -14.67
C SER A 104 -12.38 -24.75 -13.63
N ASN A 105 -13.69 -24.52 -13.47
CA ASN A 105 -14.18 -23.47 -12.58
C ASN A 105 -15.58 -23.76 -11.97
N VAL A 106 -15.61 -24.22 -10.71
CA VAL A 106 -16.85 -24.52 -9.94
C VAL A 106 -17.80 -23.32 -9.89
N PHE A 107 -17.28 -22.10 -9.98
CA PHE A 107 -18.07 -20.87 -10.04
C PHE A 107 -18.80 -20.70 -11.38
N ALA A 108 -18.12 -20.99 -12.49
CA ALA A 108 -18.72 -20.95 -13.83
C ALA A 108 -19.79 -22.04 -13.99
N ALA A 109 -19.57 -23.19 -13.34
CA ALA A 109 -20.54 -24.28 -13.25
C ALA A 109 -21.88 -23.86 -12.61
N ASP A 110 -21.83 -23.17 -11.47
CA ASP A 110 -23.04 -22.72 -10.77
C ASP A 110 -23.76 -21.60 -11.54
N LEU A 111 -23.01 -20.68 -12.18
CA LEU A 111 -23.58 -19.65 -13.05
C LEU A 111 -24.30 -20.29 -14.26
N TYR A 112 -23.66 -21.26 -14.91
CA TYR A 112 -24.23 -22.01 -16.04
C TYR A 112 -25.44 -22.84 -15.63
N ALA A 113 -25.40 -23.48 -14.46
CA ALA A 113 -26.54 -24.24 -13.93
C ALA A 113 -27.76 -23.34 -13.63
N LYS A 114 -27.54 -22.14 -13.08
CA LYS A 114 -28.60 -21.14 -12.87
C LYS A 114 -29.16 -20.60 -14.19
N MET A 115 -28.30 -20.39 -15.19
CA MET A 115 -28.71 -19.99 -16.55
C MET A 115 -29.58 -21.07 -17.19
N LYS A 116 -29.14 -22.34 -17.18
CA LYS A 116 -29.88 -23.50 -17.72
C LYS A 116 -31.24 -23.71 -17.05
N LYS A 117 -31.34 -23.56 -15.73
CA LYS A 117 -32.61 -23.65 -14.98
C LYS A 117 -33.62 -22.56 -15.35
N LYS A 118 -33.16 -21.40 -15.80
CA LYS A 118 -34.01 -20.28 -16.24
C LYS A 118 -34.49 -20.47 -17.68
N ILE A 119 -33.59 -20.86 -18.58
CA ILE A 119 -33.89 -21.20 -19.99
C ILE A 119 -34.96 -22.29 -20.07
N GLN A 120 -34.93 -23.28 -19.17
CA GLN A 120 -35.90 -24.37 -19.12
C GLN A 120 -37.27 -24.00 -18.50
N GLY A 121 -37.52 -22.74 -18.17
CA GLY A 121 -38.83 -22.27 -17.67
C GLY A 121 -39.24 -22.77 -16.27
N LYS A 122 -38.40 -23.55 -15.58
CA LYS A 122 -38.71 -24.16 -14.25
C LYS A 122 -38.48 -23.22 -13.06
N SER A 123 -38.27 -21.93 -13.31
CA SER A 123 -38.00 -20.93 -12.28
C SER A 123 -39.29 -20.49 -11.55
N LYS A 124 -39.81 -21.31 -10.63
CA LYS A 124 -40.55 -20.76 -9.49
C LYS A 124 -39.61 -19.80 -8.76
N LYS A 125 -40.06 -18.57 -8.44
CA LYS A 125 -39.27 -17.50 -7.80
C LYS A 125 -38.27 -18.12 -6.81
N PRO A 126 -36.94 -17.99 -7.03
CA PRO A 126 -36.01 -18.59 -6.09
C PRO A 126 -36.07 -17.76 -4.81
N ALA A 127 -36.78 -18.29 -3.80
CA ALA A 127 -36.70 -17.87 -2.41
C ALA A 127 -35.39 -18.35 -1.74
N SER A 128 -34.36 -18.69 -2.52
CA SER A 128 -33.08 -19.14 -1.97
C SER A 128 -32.19 -17.92 -1.70
N LYS A 129 -31.60 -17.88 -0.51
CA LYS A 129 -30.54 -16.92 -0.18
C LYS A 129 -29.40 -17.08 -1.18
N TYR A 130 -28.89 -15.97 -1.69
CA TYR A 130 -27.70 -15.99 -2.54
C TYR A 130 -26.49 -16.45 -1.73
N GLU A 131 -25.69 -17.34 -2.31
CA GLU A 131 -24.46 -17.81 -1.69
C GLU A 131 -23.47 -16.65 -1.47
N PRO A 132 -22.68 -16.64 -0.37
CA PRO A 132 -21.74 -15.57 -0.08
C PRO A 132 -20.72 -15.32 -1.20
N GLU A 133 -20.17 -16.39 -1.81
CA GLU A 133 -19.20 -16.27 -2.91
C GLU A 133 -19.84 -15.67 -4.16
N PHE A 134 -21.05 -16.09 -4.51
CA PHE A 134 -21.81 -15.52 -5.62
C PHE A 134 -22.19 -14.05 -5.38
N ARG A 135 -22.58 -13.70 -4.15
CA ARG A 135 -22.81 -12.32 -3.73
C ARG A 135 -21.53 -11.50 -3.87
N LYS A 136 -20.38 -12.03 -3.42
CA LYS A 136 -19.07 -11.39 -3.54
C LYS A 136 -18.75 -11.09 -5.01
N PHE A 137 -18.79 -12.10 -5.90
CA PHE A 137 -18.56 -11.91 -7.33
C PHE A 137 -19.46 -10.84 -7.96
N CYS A 138 -20.77 -10.88 -7.67
CA CYS A 138 -21.71 -9.90 -8.21
C CYS A 138 -21.41 -8.47 -7.73
N LEU A 139 -20.99 -8.33 -6.46
CA LEU A 139 -20.55 -7.06 -5.89
C LEU A 139 -19.27 -6.59 -6.58
N THR A 140 -18.25 -7.45 -6.74
CA THR A 140 -17.00 -7.12 -7.45
C THR A 140 -17.26 -6.64 -8.87
N LEU A 141 -18.05 -7.40 -9.64
CA LEU A 141 -18.31 -7.09 -11.04
C LEU A 141 -19.08 -5.77 -11.19
N HIS A 142 -20.11 -5.55 -10.35
CA HIS A 142 -20.88 -4.32 -10.37
C HIS A 142 -20.05 -3.11 -9.90
N PHE A 143 -19.12 -3.33 -8.98
CA PHE A 143 -18.23 -2.32 -8.47
C PHE A 143 -17.21 -1.89 -9.54
N LEU A 144 -16.56 -2.86 -10.21
CA LEU A 144 -15.60 -2.60 -11.28
C LEU A 144 -16.24 -1.91 -12.48
N SER A 145 -17.40 -2.37 -12.93
CA SER A 145 -18.14 -1.73 -14.02
C SER A 145 -19.63 -2.03 -13.95
N PRO A 146 -20.46 -1.05 -13.52
CA PRO A 146 -21.91 -1.18 -13.58
C PRO A 146 -22.43 -1.42 -15.00
N ASN A 147 -21.74 -0.90 -16.01
CA ASN A 147 -22.08 -1.09 -17.42
C ASN A 147 -21.80 -2.53 -17.86
N ALA A 148 -20.63 -3.08 -17.54
CA ALA A 148 -20.31 -4.48 -17.83
C ALA A 148 -21.28 -5.41 -17.09
N TYR A 149 -21.61 -5.11 -15.82
CA TYR A 149 -22.59 -5.87 -15.05
C TYR A 149 -23.97 -5.90 -15.74
N ARG A 150 -24.47 -4.75 -16.21
CA ARG A 150 -25.74 -4.68 -16.95
C ARG A 150 -25.66 -5.40 -18.28
N TYR A 151 -24.55 -5.27 -19.01
CA TYR A 151 -24.33 -5.95 -20.28
C TYR A 151 -24.37 -7.48 -20.11
N ILE A 152 -23.59 -8.02 -19.16
CA ILE A 152 -23.56 -9.46 -18.84
C ILE A 152 -24.96 -9.90 -18.38
N ARG A 153 -25.61 -9.13 -17.51
CA ARG A 153 -26.98 -9.44 -17.08
C ARG A 153 -27.97 -9.50 -18.25
N ASN A 154 -27.85 -8.62 -19.24
CA ASN A 154 -28.77 -8.60 -20.39
C ASN A 154 -28.44 -9.71 -21.40
N LYS A 155 -27.15 -9.97 -21.66
CA LYS A 155 -26.69 -11.01 -22.60
C LYS A 155 -26.95 -12.43 -22.09
N PHE A 156 -26.84 -12.65 -20.79
CA PHE A 156 -27.04 -13.96 -20.17
C PHE A 156 -28.39 -14.07 -19.44
N GLU A 157 -29.47 -13.62 -20.08
CA GLU A 157 -30.88 -13.81 -19.65
C GLU A 157 -31.17 -13.49 -18.16
N THR A 158 -30.53 -12.45 -17.63
CA THR A 158 -30.67 -12.03 -16.23
C THR A 158 -30.27 -13.11 -15.20
N CYS A 159 -29.24 -13.90 -15.52
CA CYS A 159 -28.60 -14.84 -14.59
C CYS A 159 -28.04 -14.13 -13.34
N LEU A 160 -27.65 -12.86 -13.49
CA LEU A 160 -27.17 -12.02 -12.41
C LEU A 160 -28.33 -11.30 -11.67
N PRO A 161 -28.18 -11.06 -10.35
CA PRO A 161 -29.12 -10.27 -9.55
C PRO A 161 -29.49 -8.93 -10.19
N HIS A 162 -30.67 -8.42 -9.87
CA HIS A 162 -31.03 -7.07 -10.28
C HIS A 162 -30.16 -6.04 -9.51
N PRO A 163 -29.73 -4.91 -10.12
CA PRO A 163 -28.96 -3.87 -9.42
C PRO A 163 -29.62 -3.37 -8.12
N LYS A 164 -30.95 -3.36 -8.04
CA LYS A 164 -31.69 -3.09 -6.78
C LYS A 164 -31.34 -4.06 -5.65
N THR A 165 -31.15 -5.35 -5.96
CA THR A 165 -30.71 -6.37 -4.99
C THR A 165 -29.29 -6.06 -4.51
N ILE A 166 -28.40 -5.65 -5.43
CA ILE A 166 -27.05 -5.20 -5.10
C ILE A 166 -27.10 -3.96 -4.18
N SER A 167 -27.93 -2.96 -4.49
CA SER A 167 -28.08 -1.79 -3.64
C SER A 167 -28.56 -2.15 -2.23
N LYS A 168 -29.48 -3.11 -2.10
CA LYS A 168 -29.91 -3.64 -0.79
C LYS A 168 -28.76 -4.32 -0.05
N TRP A 169 -27.88 -5.03 -0.75
CA TRP A 169 -26.70 -5.65 -0.12
C TRP A 169 -25.72 -4.63 0.45
N TYR A 170 -25.55 -3.48 -0.21
CA TYR A 170 -24.75 -2.37 0.31
C TYR A 170 -25.44 -1.60 1.43
N ALA A 171 -26.78 -1.57 1.46
CA ALA A 171 -27.55 -0.81 2.45
C ALA A 171 -27.36 -1.31 3.90
N ASN A 172 -26.85 -2.52 4.09
CA ASN A 172 -26.62 -3.11 5.41
C ASN A 172 -25.41 -2.51 6.15
N ILE A 173 -24.53 -1.79 5.46
CA ILE A 173 -23.37 -1.13 6.07
C ILE A 173 -23.70 0.33 6.26
N ASP A 174 -23.44 0.83 7.46
CA ASP A 174 -23.45 2.28 7.65
C ASP A 174 -22.15 2.87 7.10
N GLY A 175 -22.32 3.88 6.27
CA GLY A 175 -21.20 4.66 5.73
C GLY A 175 -21.51 6.12 5.93
N SER A 176 -22.04 6.51 7.09
CA SER A 176 -22.20 7.89 7.53
C SER A 176 -20.84 8.49 7.92
N PRO A 177 -20.69 9.83 7.87
CA PRO A 177 -19.48 10.49 8.34
C PRO A 177 -19.41 10.40 9.86
N ASP A 178 -18.56 9.51 10.35
CA ASP A 178 -18.14 9.38 11.74
C ASP A 178 -17.05 8.30 11.82
N LEU A 179 -16.69 7.89 13.03
CA LEU A 179 -16.11 6.59 13.34
C LEU A 179 -16.96 5.48 12.70
N THR A 180 -16.32 4.65 11.89
CA THR A 180 -16.98 3.54 11.20
C THR A 180 -17.13 2.34 12.16
N ASP A 181 -18.26 2.26 12.86
CA ASP A 181 -18.53 1.18 13.83
C ASP A 181 -18.33 -0.23 13.27
N ASP A 182 -18.73 -0.46 12.03
CA ASP A 182 -18.57 -1.77 11.39
C ASP A 182 -17.09 -2.14 11.20
N ALA A 183 -16.21 -1.16 10.98
CA ALA A 183 -14.77 -1.36 10.95
C ALA A 183 -14.25 -1.80 12.34
N PHE A 184 -14.68 -1.12 13.41
CA PHE A 184 -14.28 -1.46 14.78
C PHE A 184 -14.79 -2.84 15.23
N LYS A 185 -16.02 -3.23 14.86
CA LYS A 185 -16.54 -4.60 15.13
C LYS A 185 -15.68 -5.69 14.50
N ILE A 186 -15.11 -5.45 13.32
CA ILE A 186 -14.21 -6.40 12.65
C ILE A 186 -12.88 -6.47 13.36
N LEU A 187 -12.35 -5.32 13.79
CA LEU A 187 -11.13 -5.26 14.58
C LEU A 187 -11.31 -6.02 15.89
N GLU A 188 -12.44 -5.90 16.58
CA GLU A 188 -12.76 -6.69 17.78
C GLU A 188 -12.83 -8.20 17.48
N ALA A 189 -13.50 -8.57 16.39
CA ALA A 189 -13.59 -9.98 15.97
C ALA A 189 -12.22 -10.55 15.63
N LYS A 190 -11.37 -9.76 14.98
CA LYS A 190 -10.00 -10.13 14.62
C LYS A 190 -9.09 -10.20 15.85
N ARG A 191 -9.26 -9.29 16.81
CA ARG A 191 -8.55 -9.32 18.10
C ARG A 191 -8.83 -10.61 18.86
N LYS A 192 -10.09 -11.06 18.89
CA LYS A 192 -10.50 -12.31 19.53
C LYS A 192 -9.88 -13.55 18.87
N GLN A 193 -9.53 -13.48 17.59
CA GLN A 193 -8.92 -14.59 16.84
C GLN A 193 -7.39 -14.60 16.91
N SER A 194 -6.76 -13.43 17.09
CA SER A 194 -5.30 -13.30 17.13
C SER A 194 -4.75 -13.30 18.55
N ASN A 195 -3.77 -14.16 18.82
CA ASN A 195 -3.08 -14.21 20.11
C ASN A 195 -2.09 -13.04 20.29
N ALA A 196 -1.71 -12.35 19.22
CA ALA A 196 -0.78 -11.23 19.26
C ALA A 196 -1.53 -9.88 19.30
N ASN A 197 -0.94 -8.87 19.94
CA ASN A 197 -1.47 -7.51 19.87
C ASN A 197 -1.39 -7.00 18.42
N MET A 198 -2.44 -6.31 17.99
CA MET A 198 -2.48 -5.70 16.65
C MET A 198 -1.77 -4.35 16.70
N THR A 199 -0.55 -4.29 16.18
CA THR A 199 0.21 -3.04 16.08
C THR A 199 -0.07 -2.39 14.74
N CYS A 200 -0.55 -1.15 14.74
CA CYS A 200 -0.94 -0.42 13.52
C CYS A 200 -0.34 0.99 13.46
N ALA A 201 -0.23 1.51 12.24
CA ALA A 201 -0.02 2.92 11.93
C ALA A 201 -1.36 3.56 11.55
N LEU A 202 -1.61 4.77 12.03
CA LEU A 202 -2.77 5.58 11.64
C LEU A 202 -2.31 6.59 10.58
N ILE A 203 -3.03 6.63 9.47
CA ILE A 203 -2.75 7.53 8.34
C ILE A 203 -3.97 8.43 8.17
N ALA A 204 -3.73 9.74 8.08
CA ALA A 204 -4.77 10.75 7.94
C ALA A 204 -4.46 11.68 6.77
N ASP A 205 -5.49 12.03 5.99
CA ASP A 205 -5.38 12.97 4.87
C ASP A 205 -6.74 13.55 4.51
N GLU A 206 -6.73 14.71 3.84
CA GLU A 206 -7.91 15.39 3.33
C GLU A 206 -8.08 15.20 1.83
N MET A 207 -9.30 14.88 1.40
CA MET A 207 -9.66 14.88 -0.01
C MET A 207 -10.67 15.98 -0.34
N ALA A 208 -10.24 16.97 -1.13
CA ALA A 208 -11.16 17.95 -1.71
C ALA A 208 -12.19 17.27 -2.64
N PHE A 209 -13.43 17.73 -2.58
CA PHE A 209 -14.53 17.23 -3.40
C PHE A 209 -15.45 18.36 -3.85
N ARG A 210 -16.36 18.07 -4.79
CA ARG A 210 -17.28 19.08 -5.33
C ARG A 210 -18.30 19.52 -4.29
N GLN A 211 -18.22 20.80 -3.91
CA GLN A 211 -19.17 21.43 -2.99
C GLN A 211 -20.57 21.48 -3.61
N GLN A 212 -21.50 20.67 -3.10
CA GLN A 212 -22.85 20.59 -3.62
C GLN A 212 -23.82 20.18 -2.52
N ARG A 213 -24.83 21.02 -2.26
CA ARG A 213 -25.97 20.66 -1.40
C ARG A 213 -26.93 19.78 -2.19
N CYS A 214 -27.33 18.66 -1.62
CA CYS A 214 -28.25 17.71 -2.23
C CYS A 214 -29.30 17.29 -1.19
N PHE A 215 -30.58 17.50 -1.49
CA PHE A 215 -31.64 17.00 -0.64
C PHE A 215 -31.83 15.49 -0.86
N ASN A 216 -31.67 14.70 0.20
CA ASN A 216 -31.94 13.27 0.15
C ASN A 216 -33.38 12.99 0.57
N ARG A 217 -34.25 12.71 -0.41
CA ARG A 217 -35.67 12.41 -0.20
C ARG A 217 -35.93 11.20 0.72
N GLN A 218 -34.99 10.25 0.84
CA GLN A 218 -35.15 9.06 1.67
C GLN A 218 -34.90 9.35 3.15
N THR A 219 -33.84 10.10 3.45
CA THR A 219 -33.49 10.50 4.83
C THR A 219 -34.18 11.80 5.25
N LYS A 220 -34.79 12.52 4.30
CA LYS A 220 -35.37 13.86 4.47
C LYS A 220 -34.38 14.88 5.03
N GLN A 221 -33.09 14.72 4.71
CA GLN A 221 -32.01 15.58 5.18
C GLN A 221 -31.24 16.17 4.00
N ASP A 222 -30.67 17.35 4.22
CA ASP A 222 -29.71 17.95 3.32
C ASP A 222 -28.34 17.28 3.48
N GLU A 223 -27.80 16.79 2.37
CA GLU A 223 -26.45 16.25 2.28
C GLU A 223 -25.51 17.27 1.62
N GLY A 224 -24.21 17.20 1.91
CA GLY A 224 -23.21 18.12 1.38
C GLY A 224 -22.89 19.32 2.27
N LEU A 225 -23.38 19.30 3.52
CA LEU A 225 -22.96 20.20 4.59
C LEU A 225 -21.82 19.58 5.40
N VAL A 226 -21.20 20.40 6.25
CA VAL A 226 -20.22 19.93 7.25
C VAL A 226 -20.90 18.90 8.16
N ASP A 227 -20.26 17.75 8.33
CA ASP A 227 -20.76 16.61 9.12
C ASP A 227 -19.60 15.96 9.87
N MET A 228 -19.58 16.17 11.18
CA MET A 228 -18.53 15.73 12.10
C MET A 228 -18.96 14.52 12.95
N GLY A 229 -20.05 13.83 12.60
CA GLY A 229 -20.52 12.64 13.32
C GLY A 229 -21.37 12.91 14.57
N THR A 230 -21.44 14.14 15.07
CA THR A 230 -22.26 14.49 16.25
C THR A 230 -23.76 14.65 15.96
N GLY A 231 -24.26 14.09 14.86
CA GLY A 231 -25.61 14.35 14.35
C GLY A 231 -25.74 15.70 13.64
N PRO A 232 -26.93 16.03 13.11
CA PRO A 232 -27.15 17.30 12.40
C PRO A 232 -26.96 18.45 13.39
N ASN A 233 -25.80 19.10 13.35
CA ASN A 233 -25.64 20.41 13.97
C ASN A 233 -26.54 21.38 13.20
N GLU A 234 -27.70 21.71 13.77
CA GLU A 234 -28.68 22.65 13.21
C GLU A 234 -28.09 24.03 12.88
N ASN A 235 -26.85 24.30 13.32
CA ASN A 235 -26.23 25.62 13.32
C ASN A 235 -25.21 25.88 12.20
N LEU A 236 -24.86 24.91 11.35
CA LEU A 236 -23.89 25.13 10.26
C LEU A 236 -24.47 24.75 8.90
N ASN A 237 -25.17 25.69 8.28
CA ASN A 237 -25.60 25.64 6.88
C ASN A 237 -24.40 25.82 5.90
N VAL A 238 -23.23 25.33 6.28
CA VAL A 238 -21.95 25.51 5.59
C VAL A 238 -21.69 24.28 4.73
N LYS A 239 -21.39 24.52 3.44
CA LYS A 239 -21.05 23.44 2.50
C LYS A 239 -19.69 22.87 2.85
N ALA A 240 -19.60 21.55 2.97
CA ALA A 240 -18.33 20.87 3.13
C ALA A 240 -17.51 20.96 1.84
N SER A 241 -16.20 21.19 1.97
CA SER A 241 -15.23 21.28 0.88
C SER A 241 -14.36 20.04 0.76
N GLU A 242 -14.11 19.35 1.87
CA GLU A 242 -13.11 18.31 1.99
C GLU A 242 -13.64 17.16 2.85
N ALA A 243 -13.16 15.95 2.57
CA ALA A 243 -13.38 14.77 3.40
C ALA A 243 -12.09 14.45 4.14
N TYR A 244 -12.09 14.59 5.47
CA TYR A 244 -10.95 14.22 6.31
C TYR A 244 -11.07 12.76 6.71
N ALA A 245 -10.22 11.90 6.17
CA ALA A 245 -10.33 10.46 6.33
C ALA A 245 -9.15 9.86 7.10
N PHE A 246 -9.41 8.72 7.74
CA PHE A 246 -8.45 8.01 8.57
C PHE A 246 -8.41 6.53 8.21
N MET A 247 -7.20 6.00 8.04
CA MET A 247 -6.97 4.60 7.71
C MET A 247 -5.95 3.98 8.66
N LEU A 248 -6.27 2.80 9.19
CA LEU A 248 -5.32 1.97 9.90
C LEU A 248 -4.58 1.06 8.92
N VAL A 249 -3.25 0.97 9.07
CA VAL A 249 -2.41 0.03 8.35
C VAL A 249 -1.67 -0.84 9.36
N SER A 250 -1.83 -2.15 9.24
CA SER A 250 -1.20 -3.09 10.17
C SER A 250 0.30 -3.20 9.91
N LEU A 251 1.10 -3.10 10.98
CA LEU A 251 2.55 -3.27 10.92
C LEU A 251 2.98 -4.74 11.09
N ASN A 252 2.17 -5.53 11.79
CA ASN A 252 2.45 -6.95 12.05
C ASN A 252 1.79 -7.92 11.06
N GLU A 253 0.74 -7.48 10.34
CA GLU A 253 0.01 -8.29 9.37
C GLU A 253 -0.24 -7.50 8.07
N SER A 254 -0.66 -8.15 6.99
CA SER A 254 -0.86 -7.49 5.69
C SER A 254 -2.31 -7.09 5.46
N TRP A 255 -2.80 -6.11 6.23
CA TRP A 255 -4.12 -5.51 5.99
C TRP A 255 -4.15 -4.01 6.30
N LYS A 256 -5.12 -3.31 5.70
CA LYS A 256 -5.47 -1.93 6.01
C LYS A 256 -6.98 -1.76 6.13
N LEU A 257 -7.46 -0.71 6.79
CA LEU A 257 -8.88 -0.51 7.05
C LEU A 257 -9.18 0.98 7.23
N PRO A 258 -10.03 1.60 6.39
CA PRO A 258 -10.56 2.92 6.70
C PRO A 258 -11.46 2.83 7.93
N VAL A 259 -11.19 3.68 8.93
CA VAL A 259 -11.83 3.61 10.25
C VAL A 259 -12.70 4.82 10.57
N ALA A 260 -12.47 5.96 9.93
CA ALA A 260 -13.28 7.15 10.13
C ALA A 260 -13.17 8.07 8.92
N TYR A 261 -14.20 8.88 8.69
CA TYR A 261 -14.09 10.07 7.87
C TYR A 261 -15.12 11.12 8.28
N PHE A 262 -14.79 12.39 8.04
CA PHE A 262 -15.63 13.54 8.38
C PHE A 262 -15.73 14.49 7.19
N PHE A 263 -16.87 15.16 7.02
CA PHE A 263 -17.03 16.22 6.02
C PHE A 263 -16.76 17.57 6.66
N ILE A 264 -15.75 18.27 6.16
CA ILE A 264 -15.21 19.46 6.80
C ILE A 264 -15.20 20.66 5.86
N HIS A 265 -15.09 21.85 6.45
CA HIS A 265 -14.82 23.10 5.74
C HIS A 265 -13.64 23.81 6.40
N GLY A 266 -12.46 23.18 6.31
CA GLY A 266 -11.30 23.51 7.13
C GLY A 266 -11.50 23.10 8.59
N LEU A 267 -10.39 22.80 9.28
CA LEU A 267 -10.37 22.53 10.71
C LEU A 267 -9.20 23.26 11.36
N THR A 268 -9.38 23.70 12.60
CA THR A 268 -8.28 24.20 13.42
C THR A 268 -7.39 23.04 13.90
N GLY A 269 -6.15 23.35 14.29
CA GLY A 269 -5.25 22.34 14.86
C GLY A 269 -5.83 21.64 16.09
N GLU A 270 -6.53 22.37 16.95
CA GLU A 270 -7.20 21.83 18.14
C GLU A 270 -8.33 20.85 17.77
N GLN A 271 -9.16 21.20 16.78
CA GLN A 271 -10.22 20.31 16.31
C GLN A 271 -9.64 19.01 15.75
N LYS A 272 -8.57 19.08 14.95
CA LYS A 272 -7.88 17.90 14.43
C LYS A 272 -7.28 17.04 15.56
N ALA A 273 -6.62 17.67 16.53
CA ALA A 273 -6.06 16.98 17.69
C ALA A 273 -7.14 16.21 18.49
N ASN A 274 -8.32 16.82 18.69
CA ASN A 274 -9.44 16.17 19.37
C ASN A 274 -9.94 14.95 18.60
N ILE A 275 -10.13 15.05 17.28
CA ILE A 275 -10.55 13.92 16.43
C ILE A 275 -9.54 12.77 16.52
N ILE A 276 -8.24 13.09 16.44
CA ILE A 276 -7.16 12.11 16.56
C ILE A 276 -7.22 11.40 17.90
N ASN A 277 -7.37 12.13 19.01
CA ASN A 277 -7.49 11.54 20.35
C ASN A 277 -8.72 10.62 20.49
N THR A 278 -9.85 10.99 19.89
CA THR A 278 -11.06 10.15 19.88
C THR A 278 -10.82 8.84 19.12
N ILE A 279 -10.19 8.91 17.94
CA ILE A 279 -9.86 7.72 17.13
C ILE A 279 -8.87 6.81 17.86
N LEU A 280 -7.82 7.38 18.47
CA LEU A 280 -6.83 6.63 19.24
C LEU A 280 -7.46 5.92 20.44
N SER A 281 -8.31 6.63 21.19
CA SER A 281 -9.08 6.06 22.31
C SER A 281 -9.93 4.87 21.84
N ARG A 282 -10.70 5.03 20.77
CA ARG A 282 -11.55 3.97 20.19
C ARG A 282 -10.73 2.77 19.69
N CYS A 283 -9.57 3.00 19.08
CA CYS A 283 -8.67 1.92 18.66
C CYS A 283 -8.16 1.11 19.86
N TYR A 284 -7.79 1.80 20.94
CA TYR A 284 -7.28 1.16 22.15
C TYR A 284 -8.33 0.31 22.86
N GLU A 285 -9.59 0.78 22.94
CA GLU A 285 -10.72 0.01 23.48
C GLU A 285 -10.92 -1.34 22.77
N VAL A 286 -10.70 -1.35 21.45
CA VAL A 286 -10.83 -2.55 20.60
C VAL A 286 -9.58 -3.45 20.67
N GLY A 287 -8.53 -3.02 21.36
CA GLY A 287 -7.27 -3.76 21.52
C GLY A 287 -6.33 -3.65 20.33
N VAL A 288 -6.37 -2.51 19.62
CA VAL A 288 -5.40 -2.13 18.58
C VAL A 288 -4.43 -1.11 19.17
N ASP A 289 -3.14 -1.41 19.08
CA ASP A 289 -2.06 -0.52 19.50
C ASP A 289 -1.63 0.35 18.32
N VAL A 290 -1.99 1.64 18.34
CA VAL A 290 -1.61 2.60 17.29
C VAL A 290 -0.30 3.27 17.69
N VAL A 291 0.79 2.90 17.03
CA VAL A 291 2.16 3.30 17.42
C VAL A 291 2.72 4.47 16.62
N SER A 292 2.07 4.82 15.51
CA SER A 292 2.46 5.96 14.69
C SER A 292 1.27 6.64 14.04
N LEU A 293 1.43 7.93 13.76
CA LEU A 293 0.49 8.77 13.03
C LEU A 293 1.23 9.42 11.85
N THR A 294 0.66 9.32 10.64
CA THR A 294 1.21 9.95 9.42
C THR A 294 0.20 10.88 8.77
N PHE A 295 0.64 12.06 8.35
CA PHE A 295 -0.14 13.07 7.64
C PHE A 295 0.77 13.96 6.78
N ASP A 296 0.19 14.90 6.03
CA ASP A 296 0.93 15.76 5.10
C ASP A 296 1.73 16.90 5.79
N GLY A 297 2.38 17.76 5.00
CA GLY A 297 3.15 18.90 5.54
C GLY A 297 2.32 20.13 5.93
N HIS A 298 0.97 20.07 5.98
CA HIS A 298 0.15 21.27 6.12
C HIS A 298 0.27 21.91 7.51
N SER A 299 0.27 23.25 7.56
CA SER A 299 0.50 24.01 8.81
C SER A 299 -0.52 23.71 9.92
N THR A 300 -1.77 23.41 9.55
CA THR A 300 -2.81 23.00 10.50
C THR A 300 -2.54 21.63 11.13
N ASN A 301 -1.89 20.72 10.40
CA ASN A 301 -1.56 19.39 10.91
C ASN A 301 -0.35 19.49 11.86
N VAL A 302 0.63 20.33 11.52
CA VAL A 302 1.74 20.65 12.41
C VAL A 302 1.25 21.33 13.70
N SER A 303 0.29 22.25 13.61
CA SER A 303 -0.29 22.89 14.80
C SER A 303 -1.09 21.91 15.65
N ALA A 304 -1.79 20.95 15.05
CA ALA A 304 -2.46 19.85 15.78
C ALA A 304 -1.44 19.03 16.59
N MET A 305 -0.28 18.70 16.01
CA MET A 305 0.77 17.97 16.74
C MET A 305 1.35 18.77 17.90
N LYS A 306 1.45 20.09 17.76
CA LYS A 306 1.83 20.96 18.87
C LYS A 306 0.83 20.88 20.03
N VAL A 307 -0.48 20.85 19.73
CA VAL A 307 -1.54 20.66 20.73
C VAL A 307 -1.44 19.30 21.44
N LEU A 308 -1.08 18.24 20.70
CA LEU A 308 -0.85 16.90 21.28
C LEU A 308 0.46 16.80 22.08
N GLY A 309 1.32 17.81 22.04
CA GLY A 309 2.54 17.89 22.84
C GLY A 309 3.84 17.55 22.11
N CYS A 310 3.84 17.56 20.77
CA CYS A 310 5.04 17.49 19.94
C CYS A 310 5.68 18.88 19.72
N ASN A 311 6.97 18.88 19.39
CA ASN A 311 7.68 20.06 18.89
C ASN A 311 8.33 19.71 17.55
N LEU A 312 7.62 20.04 16.46
CA LEU A 312 8.08 19.77 15.09
C LEU A 312 8.75 20.99 14.43
N HIS A 313 8.74 22.16 15.07
CA HIS A 313 9.23 23.41 14.48
C HIS A 313 10.70 23.70 14.75
N ASP A 314 11.23 23.25 15.89
CA ASP A 314 12.63 23.48 16.26
C ASP A 314 13.50 22.26 15.90
N PRO A 315 14.37 22.37 14.88
CA PRO A 315 15.25 21.28 14.46
C PRO A 315 16.20 20.78 15.57
N LYS A 316 16.56 21.64 16.54
CA LYS A 316 17.51 21.30 17.59
C LYS A 316 16.86 20.51 18.74
N ASN A 317 15.59 20.78 19.01
CA ASN A 317 14.81 20.17 20.09
C ASN A 317 13.55 19.50 19.54
N LEU A 318 13.73 18.67 18.50
CA LEU A 318 12.64 17.93 17.89
C LEU A 318 12.07 16.91 18.88
N LYS A 319 10.79 17.09 19.21
CA LYS A 319 9.99 16.11 19.92
C LYS A 319 8.93 15.60 18.95
N THR A 320 9.18 14.41 18.38
CA THR A 320 8.40 13.86 17.27
C THR A 320 7.42 12.77 17.70
N SER A 321 7.15 12.69 18.99
CA SER A 321 6.21 11.75 19.59
C SER A 321 5.33 12.46 20.62
N PHE A 322 4.15 11.90 20.88
CA PHE A 322 3.25 12.33 21.94
C PHE A 322 2.69 11.14 22.71
N LYS A 323 2.25 11.37 23.95
CA LYS A 323 1.71 10.30 24.79
C LYS A 323 0.33 9.87 24.30
N HIS A 324 0.10 8.56 24.18
CA HIS A 324 -1.20 8.04 23.81
C HIS A 324 -2.28 8.43 24.86
N PRO A 325 -3.50 8.84 24.45
CA PRO A 325 -4.52 9.36 25.39
C PRO A 325 -4.95 8.34 26.44
N CYS A 326 -5.06 7.06 26.08
CA CYS A 326 -5.52 5.99 26.97
C CYS A 326 -4.44 5.00 27.41
N ALA A 327 -3.18 5.16 26.98
CA ALA A 327 -2.14 4.14 27.15
C ALA A 327 -0.80 4.75 27.57
N ASN A 328 0.05 3.95 28.21
CA ASN A 328 1.35 4.40 28.69
C ASN A 328 2.47 4.11 27.68
N TYR A 329 2.27 4.54 26.43
CA TYR A 329 3.29 4.53 25.39
C TYR A 329 3.16 5.78 24.52
N GLU A 330 4.20 6.07 23.73
CA GLU A 330 4.21 7.20 22.83
C GLU A 330 3.84 6.81 21.40
N VAL A 331 3.15 7.72 20.70
CA VAL A 331 2.80 7.63 19.29
C VAL A 331 3.79 8.47 18.50
N ALA A 332 4.54 7.85 17.60
CA ALA A 332 5.51 8.53 16.74
C ALA A 332 4.81 9.25 15.58
N VAL A 333 5.25 10.47 15.23
CA VAL A 333 4.65 11.29 14.18
C VAL A 333 5.52 11.30 12.94
N PHE A 334 4.93 10.96 11.79
CA PHE A 334 5.59 11.06 10.49
C PHE A 334 4.88 12.11 9.64
N LEU A 335 5.68 12.82 8.84
CA LEU A 335 5.18 13.61 7.73
C LEU A 335 5.29 12.77 6.46
N ASP A 336 4.43 13.00 5.47
CA ASP A 336 4.54 12.28 4.21
C ASP A 336 5.90 12.54 3.53
N PHE A 337 6.74 11.52 3.54
CA PHE A 337 8.08 11.58 2.99
C PHE A 337 8.08 11.84 1.48
N CYS A 338 7.09 11.29 0.74
CA CYS A 338 6.94 11.53 -0.69
C CYS A 338 6.64 13.02 -0.96
N HIS A 339 5.79 13.64 -0.15
CA HIS A 339 5.56 15.08 -0.17
C HIS A 339 6.81 15.88 0.18
N MET A 340 7.56 15.49 1.23
CA MET A 340 8.79 16.17 1.62
C MET A 340 9.82 16.14 0.49
N LEU A 341 9.97 15.00 -0.20
CA LEU A 341 10.88 14.86 -1.35
C LEU A 341 10.46 15.75 -2.52
N LYS A 342 9.16 15.86 -2.81
CA LYS A 342 8.63 16.80 -3.82
C LYS A 342 8.99 18.25 -3.47
N LEU A 343 8.84 18.65 -2.21
CA LEU A 343 9.22 19.98 -1.76
C LEU A 343 10.73 20.21 -1.92
N ILE A 344 11.57 19.25 -1.55
CA ILE A 344 13.03 19.36 -1.72
C ILE A 344 13.40 19.55 -3.20
N ARG A 345 12.84 18.73 -4.11
CA ARG A 345 13.03 18.88 -5.56
C ARG A 345 12.62 20.28 -6.04
N ASN A 346 11.42 20.74 -5.66
CA ASN A 346 10.90 22.05 -6.07
C ASN A 346 11.83 23.18 -5.63
N HIS A 347 12.34 23.11 -4.41
CA HIS A 347 13.28 24.10 -3.89
C HIS A 347 14.65 24.02 -4.53
N PHE A 348 15.10 22.82 -4.92
CA PHE A 348 16.37 22.66 -5.62
C PHE A 348 16.33 23.31 -7.00
N GLU A 349 15.24 23.14 -7.76
CA GLU A 349 15.01 23.86 -9.03
C GLU A 349 14.92 25.37 -8.81
N LEU A 350 14.15 25.82 -7.82
CA LEU A 350 13.92 27.25 -7.57
C LEU A 350 15.18 28.01 -7.12
N LYS A 351 16.02 27.37 -6.29
CA LYS A 351 17.21 28.02 -5.73
C LYS A 351 18.46 27.82 -6.58
N GLU A 352 18.45 26.84 -7.47
CA GLU A 352 19.54 26.43 -8.38
C GLU A 352 20.84 25.98 -7.71
N THR A 353 21.19 26.52 -6.54
CA THR A 353 22.43 26.19 -5.82
C THR A 353 22.19 26.12 -4.31
N PHE A 354 22.62 25.02 -3.70
CA PHE A 354 22.81 24.89 -2.27
C PHE A 354 24.31 24.86 -1.93
N MET A 355 24.65 25.22 -0.70
CA MET A 355 26.01 25.19 -0.17
C MET A 355 26.09 24.17 0.96
N HIS A 356 27.07 23.27 0.88
CA HIS A 356 27.38 22.31 1.93
C HIS A 356 28.88 22.35 2.19
N GLU A 357 29.30 22.82 3.38
CA GLU A 357 30.72 22.89 3.77
C GLU A 357 31.61 23.50 2.67
N ASP A 358 31.22 24.70 2.20
CA ASP A 358 31.85 25.46 1.11
C ASP A 358 31.82 24.83 -0.30
N LYS A 359 31.27 23.62 -0.46
CA LYS A 359 31.01 23.02 -1.77
C LYS A 359 29.63 23.40 -2.31
N GLU A 360 29.55 23.60 -3.62
CA GLU A 360 28.31 23.98 -4.31
C GLU A 360 27.55 22.76 -4.84
N ILE A 361 26.29 22.61 -4.43
CA ILE A 361 25.35 21.62 -4.96
C ILE A 361 24.49 22.34 -6.00
N LYS A 362 24.62 21.99 -7.29
CA LYS A 362 24.02 22.75 -8.39
C LYS A 362 22.98 21.94 -9.16
N TRP A 363 21.83 22.56 -9.40
CA TRP A 363 20.80 22.04 -10.30
C TRP A 363 21.30 22.00 -11.76
N ASP A 364 22.25 22.87 -12.10
CA ASP A 364 22.85 22.98 -13.43
C ASP A 364 23.44 21.66 -13.94
N TYR A 365 24.03 20.83 -13.08
CA TYR A 365 24.56 19.52 -13.49
C TYR A 365 23.45 18.57 -13.96
N ILE A 366 22.24 18.67 -13.40
CA ILE A 366 21.08 17.87 -13.82
C ILE A 366 20.55 18.36 -15.17
N LYS A 367 20.47 19.69 -15.36
CA LYS A 367 20.09 20.30 -16.66
C LYS A 367 21.06 19.88 -17.76
N LYS A 368 22.37 20.03 -17.53
CA LYS A 368 23.41 19.64 -18.48
C LYS A 368 23.38 18.15 -18.83
N LEU A 369 23.18 17.29 -17.83
CA LEU A 369 23.05 15.84 -18.08
C LEU A 369 21.84 15.55 -18.98
N GLU A 370 20.70 16.19 -18.72
CA GLU A 370 19.48 16.01 -19.51
C GLU A 370 19.64 16.55 -20.94
N GLU A 371 20.15 17.77 -21.11
CA GLU A 371 20.40 18.39 -22.42
C GLU A 371 21.36 17.56 -23.27
N MET A 372 22.43 17.06 -22.66
CA MET A 372 23.41 16.20 -23.34
C MET A 372 22.77 14.87 -23.78
N GLN A 373 22.01 14.20 -22.90
CA GLN A 373 21.34 12.94 -23.25
C GLN A 373 20.32 13.12 -24.39
N GLU A 374 19.59 14.24 -24.38
CA GLU A 374 18.65 14.56 -25.45
C GLU A 374 19.36 14.83 -26.78
N GLN A 375 20.49 15.55 -26.76
CA GLN A 375 21.29 15.81 -27.97
C GLN A 375 21.88 14.53 -28.56
N ILE A 376 22.26 13.58 -27.70
CA ILE A 376 22.83 12.30 -28.11
C ILE A 376 21.74 11.31 -28.56
N GLY A 377 20.54 11.40 -27.97
CA GLY A 377 19.43 10.45 -28.19
C GLY A 377 19.56 9.15 -27.40
N LEU A 378 20.54 9.04 -26.48
CA LEU A 378 20.76 7.87 -25.62
C LEU A 378 20.99 8.32 -24.17
N ASN A 379 20.50 7.53 -23.21
CA ASN A 379 20.63 7.80 -21.77
C ASN A 379 21.69 6.90 -21.11
N LEU A 380 22.38 7.41 -20.08
CA LEU A 380 23.30 6.64 -19.22
C LEU A 380 22.53 5.75 -18.22
N ALA A 381 21.77 4.78 -18.72
CA ALA A 381 20.98 3.82 -17.92
C ALA A 381 20.13 4.47 -16.81
N ASN A 382 19.69 5.71 -17.02
CA ASN A 382 18.85 6.47 -16.11
C ASN A 382 17.54 6.88 -16.80
N ARG A 383 16.54 7.22 -15.99
CA ARG A 383 15.19 7.58 -16.45
C ARG A 383 14.99 9.10 -16.61
N LEU A 384 16.06 9.88 -16.57
CA LEU A 384 15.99 11.34 -16.66
C LEU A 384 15.53 11.74 -18.07
N THR A 385 14.58 12.67 -18.14
CA THR A 385 14.02 13.19 -19.39
C THR A 385 13.64 14.66 -19.22
N LYS A 386 13.33 15.38 -20.30
CA LYS A 386 12.79 16.76 -20.27
C LYS A 386 11.70 16.99 -19.23
N LYS A 387 10.80 16.02 -19.05
CA LYS A 387 9.70 16.09 -18.07
C LYS A 387 10.18 16.16 -16.63
N HIS A 388 11.36 15.64 -16.32
CA HIS A 388 11.97 15.68 -14.99
C HIS A 388 12.56 17.04 -14.64
N VAL A 389 13.09 17.77 -15.63
CA VAL A 389 13.68 19.10 -15.45
C VAL A 389 12.58 20.17 -15.57
N HIS A 390 11.69 20.04 -16.56
CA HIS A 390 10.58 20.96 -16.81
C HIS A 390 9.25 20.44 -16.22
N PHE A 391 9.28 20.11 -14.93
CA PHE A 391 8.16 19.46 -14.23
C PHE A 391 7.06 20.41 -13.74
N ARG A 392 7.04 21.69 -14.14
CA ARG A 392 6.08 22.71 -13.64
C ARG A 392 4.61 22.33 -13.82
N ASN A 393 4.28 21.60 -14.88
CA ASN A 393 2.92 21.10 -15.14
C ASN A 393 2.63 19.77 -14.42
N SER A 394 3.61 19.18 -13.74
CA SER A 394 3.54 17.89 -13.06
C SER A 394 4.22 17.95 -11.68
N ILE A 395 4.12 19.09 -10.99
CA ILE A 395 4.75 19.34 -9.69
C ILE A 395 4.32 18.29 -8.66
N MET A 396 3.08 17.80 -8.73
CA MET A 396 2.57 16.82 -7.78
C MET A 396 3.07 15.39 -8.04
N ASN A 397 3.72 15.12 -9.17
CA ASN A 397 4.14 13.78 -9.55
C ASN A 397 5.39 13.34 -8.76
N VAL A 398 5.21 12.36 -7.87
CA VAL A 398 6.25 11.79 -7.02
C VAL A 398 7.25 10.97 -7.84
N LYS A 399 6.79 10.28 -8.91
CA LYS A 399 7.66 9.48 -9.79
C LYS A 399 8.76 10.34 -10.42
N LEU A 400 8.42 11.55 -10.86
CA LEU A 400 9.42 12.48 -11.41
C LEU A 400 10.43 12.95 -10.34
N ALA A 401 10.00 13.18 -9.09
CA ALA A 401 10.93 13.56 -8.03
C ALA A 401 11.91 12.44 -7.67
N THR A 402 11.39 11.23 -7.49
CA THR A 402 12.18 10.06 -7.09
C THR A 402 13.15 9.62 -8.19
N GLN A 403 12.77 9.71 -9.46
CA GLN A 403 13.66 9.39 -10.58
C GLN A 403 14.75 10.44 -10.80
N LEU A 404 14.45 11.72 -10.55
CA LEU A 404 15.44 12.79 -10.62
C LEU A 404 16.47 12.67 -9.48
N LEU A 405 16.01 12.42 -8.26
CA LEU A 405 16.85 12.24 -7.08
C LEU A 405 17.23 10.76 -6.88
N SER A 406 17.69 10.11 -7.95
CA SER A 406 17.98 8.66 -7.95
C SER A 406 19.47 8.34 -7.98
N ARG A 407 19.81 7.14 -7.51
CA ARG A 407 21.17 6.57 -7.61
C ARG A 407 21.70 6.59 -9.05
N SER A 408 20.87 6.29 -10.04
CA SER A 408 21.27 6.28 -11.45
C SER A 408 21.65 7.67 -11.97
N VAL A 409 20.97 8.72 -11.52
CA VAL A 409 21.31 10.11 -11.91
C VAL A 409 22.62 10.53 -11.22
N SER A 410 22.79 10.22 -9.93
CA SER A 410 24.05 10.48 -9.22
C SER A 410 25.24 9.80 -9.91
N LYS A 411 25.12 8.50 -10.23
CA LYS A 411 26.18 7.75 -10.94
C LYS A 411 26.42 8.22 -12.37
N ALA A 412 25.40 8.69 -13.08
CA ALA A 412 25.57 9.27 -14.42
C ALA A 412 26.39 10.57 -14.37
N ILE A 413 26.14 11.44 -13.38
CA ILE A 413 26.91 12.67 -13.18
C ILE A 413 28.37 12.33 -12.80
N GLU A 414 28.58 11.36 -11.90
CA GLU A 414 29.91 10.87 -11.51
C GLU A 414 30.68 10.32 -12.72
N PHE A 415 30.02 9.53 -13.57
CA PHE A 415 30.59 8.98 -14.80
C PHE A 415 31.01 10.07 -15.79
N CYS A 416 30.16 11.09 -15.99
CA CYS A 416 30.50 12.25 -16.82
C CYS A 416 31.73 13.00 -16.30
N ARG A 417 31.93 13.06 -14.98
CA ARG A 417 33.06 13.74 -14.34
C ARG A 417 34.35 12.90 -14.36
N GLN A 418 34.29 11.63 -13.98
CA GLN A 418 35.48 10.79 -13.75
C GLN A 418 35.97 10.08 -15.02
N GLU A 419 35.05 9.45 -15.75
CA GLU A 419 35.39 8.60 -16.90
C GLU A 419 35.45 9.43 -18.19
N LEU A 420 34.37 10.16 -18.51
CA LEU A 420 34.30 10.95 -19.74
C LEU A 420 34.97 12.33 -19.63
N LYS A 421 35.26 12.79 -18.41
CA LYS A 421 35.92 14.08 -18.11
C LYS A 421 35.32 15.27 -18.89
N LEU A 422 33.99 15.32 -18.97
CA LEU A 422 33.29 16.30 -19.79
C LEU A 422 33.35 17.71 -19.18
N PRO A 423 33.59 18.76 -20.02
CA PRO A 423 33.60 20.13 -19.55
C PRO A 423 32.21 20.51 -19.01
N GLY A 424 32.17 21.07 -17.81
CA GLY A 424 30.93 21.49 -17.15
C GLY A 424 30.36 20.53 -16.10
N PHE A 425 30.97 19.35 -15.91
CA PHE A 425 30.74 18.45 -14.76
C PHE A 425 31.87 18.49 -13.72
N GLU A 426 32.84 19.37 -13.90
CA GLU A 426 33.89 19.60 -12.92
C GLU A 426 33.29 20.02 -11.58
N ASN A 427 33.81 19.48 -10.47
CA ASN A 427 33.32 19.77 -9.11
C ASN A 427 31.85 19.35 -8.84
N SER A 428 31.30 18.37 -9.57
CA SER A 428 29.96 17.83 -9.30
C SER A 428 29.86 16.90 -8.09
N GLU A 429 30.97 16.54 -7.44
CA GLU A 429 31.05 15.60 -6.31
C GLU A 429 30.01 15.87 -5.21
N ALA A 430 29.86 17.14 -4.79
CA ALA A 430 28.89 17.49 -3.75
C ALA A 430 27.43 17.26 -4.21
N THR A 431 27.15 17.48 -5.48
CA THR A 431 25.81 17.25 -6.07
C THR A 431 25.53 15.75 -6.18
N GLU A 432 26.51 14.97 -6.66
CA GLU A 432 26.45 13.51 -6.73
C GLU A 432 26.14 12.92 -5.34
N LYS A 433 26.89 13.34 -4.33
CA LYS A 433 26.73 12.90 -2.93
C LYS A 433 25.35 13.28 -2.37
N ASN A 434 24.89 14.51 -2.61
CA ASN A 434 23.58 14.95 -2.16
C ASN A 434 22.44 14.11 -2.77
N ILE A 435 22.48 13.86 -4.09
CA ILE A 435 21.50 13.03 -4.79
C ILE A 435 21.53 11.59 -4.25
N MET A 436 22.73 11.04 -3.99
CA MET A 436 22.87 9.68 -3.43
C MET A 436 22.24 9.57 -2.05
N ILE A 437 22.54 10.51 -1.14
CA ILE A 437 21.97 10.51 0.21
C ILE A 437 20.44 10.62 0.14
N MET A 438 19.91 11.51 -0.71
CA MET A 438 18.46 11.64 -0.92
C MET A 438 17.82 10.35 -1.45
N ASN A 439 18.49 9.64 -2.37
CA ASN A 439 18.04 8.32 -2.83
C ASN A 439 18.02 7.30 -1.69
N ASN A 440 19.10 7.21 -0.91
CA ASN A 440 19.22 6.23 0.17
C ASN A 440 18.14 6.44 1.23
N ILE A 441 17.92 7.67 1.68
CA ILE A 441 16.85 7.95 2.65
C ILE A 441 15.47 7.66 2.07
N PHE A 442 15.23 7.96 0.78
CA PHE A 442 13.96 7.60 0.14
C PHE A 442 13.75 6.09 0.13
N ASP A 443 14.78 5.31 -0.20
CA ASP A 443 14.72 3.85 -0.19
C ASP A 443 14.48 3.31 1.24
N ILE A 444 15.10 3.90 2.27
CA ILE A 444 14.87 3.57 3.68
C ILE A 444 13.42 3.85 4.08
N PHE A 445 12.85 5.01 3.72
CA PHE A 445 11.46 5.38 4.04
C PHE A 445 10.42 4.69 3.15
N ASN A 446 10.86 3.99 2.10
CA ASN A 446 10.01 3.23 1.18
C ASN A 446 10.39 1.74 1.15
N SER A 447 10.85 1.21 2.29
CA SER A 447 11.23 -0.20 2.44
C SER A 447 10.00 -1.12 2.46
N ARG A 448 10.10 -2.27 1.79
CA ARG A 448 8.93 -3.14 1.50
C ARG A 448 9.13 -4.59 1.91
N ASN A 449 9.82 -5.36 1.08
CA ASN A 449 9.89 -6.81 1.19
C ASN A 449 11.34 -7.28 1.14
N PHE A 450 11.57 -8.50 1.64
CA PHE A 450 12.92 -9.06 1.76
C PHE A 450 13.61 -9.34 0.42
N SER A 451 12.86 -9.42 -0.68
CA SER A 451 13.41 -9.62 -2.03
C SER A 451 13.95 -8.34 -2.65
N SER A 452 13.63 -7.17 -2.09
CA SER A 452 14.21 -5.89 -2.50
C SER A 452 15.72 -5.86 -2.25
N HIS A 453 16.46 -5.00 -2.96
CA HIS A 453 17.90 -4.85 -2.82
C HIS A 453 18.25 -3.56 -2.05
N GLY A 454 19.37 -3.59 -1.29
CA GLY A 454 19.87 -2.44 -0.53
C GLY A 454 18.89 -1.92 0.52
N PHE A 455 18.78 -0.61 0.65
CA PHE A 455 17.93 0.08 1.63
C PHE A 455 16.42 -0.10 1.41
N LYS A 456 15.99 -0.66 0.27
CA LYS A 456 14.59 -1.01 0.02
C LYS A 456 14.11 -2.23 0.81
N ARG A 457 15.02 -2.93 1.50
CA ARG A 457 14.74 -4.07 2.37
C ARG A 457 14.17 -3.61 3.71
N PRO A 458 13.32 -4.41 4.37
CA PRO A 458 12.84 -4.12 5.71
C PRO A 458 14.01 -3.92 6.68
N ILE A 459 13.87 -2.98 7.60
CA ILE A 459 14.88 -2.70 8.62
C ILE A 459 14.85 -3.86 9.63
N ILE A 460 15.98 -4.55 9.76
CA ILE A 460 16.22 -5.66 10.69
C ILE A 460 17.36 -5.31 11.65
N PRO A 461 17.45 -5.96 12.83
CA PRO A 461 18.52 -5.73 13.81
C PRO A 461 19.94 -5.68 13.23
N ILE A 462 20.24 -6.55 12.27
CA ILE A 462 21.56 -6.64 11.65
C ILE A 462 21.89 -5.44 10.74
N MET A 463 20.86 -4.84 10.12
CA MET A 463 21.02 -3.69 9.22
C MET A 463 20.95 -2.35 9.97
N LYS A 464 20.74 -2.37 11.29
CA LYS A 464 20.52 -1.16 12.09
C LYS A 464 21.66 -0.16 11.89
N ASP A 465 22.90 -0.58 12.09
CA ASP A 465 24.03 0.35 12.12
C ASP A 465 24.25 1.02 10.75
N GLU A 466 24.11 0.26 9.66
CA GLU A 466 24.20 0.79 8.28
C GLU A 466 23.08 1.80 7.99
N VAL A 467 21.83 1.46 8.32
CA VAL A 467 20.66 2.34 8.09
C VAL A 467 20.78 3.61 8.93
N PHE A 468 21.16 3.49 10.21
CA PHE A 468 21.26 4.64 11.11
C PHE A 468 22.46 5.55 10.76
N ALA A 469 23.55 4.99 10.23
CA ALA A 469 24.66 5.80 9.71
C ALA A 469 24.21 6.68 8.53
N GLU A 470 23.47 6.13 7.57
CA GLU A 470 22.92 6.89 6.43
C GLU A 470 21.91 7.96 6.88
N LEU A 471 21.06 7.62 7.85
CA LEU A 471 20.11 8.58 8.43
C LEU A 471 20.83 9.73 9.15
N GLN A 472 21.93 9.43 9.84
CA GLN A 472 22.76 10.43 10.51
C GLN A 472 23.49 11.32 9.51
N GLU A 473 24.06 10.75 8.45
CA GLU A 473 24.69 11.53 7.38
C GLU A 473 23.68 12.48 6.71
N ALA A 474 22.46 12.01 6.46
CA ALA A 474 21.39 12.86 5.93
C ALA A 474 21.01 13.99 6.89
N LYS A 475 20.93 13.73 8.20
CA LYS A 475 20.68 14.78 9.21
C LYS A 475 21.77 15.83 9.20
N ASP A 476 23.03 15.42 9.24
CA ASP A 476 24.18 16.32 9.32
C ASP A 476 24.26 17.19 8.07
N MET A 477 24.04 16.57 6.89
CA MET A 477 23.94 17.31 5.64
C MET A 477 22.80 18.35 5.68
N ILE A 478 21.60 17.98 6.08
CA ILE A 478 20.46 18.92 6.13
C ILE A 478 20.72 20.09 7.09
N LEU A 479 21.37 19.82 8.23
CA LEU A 479 21.70 20.83 9.24
C LEU A 479 22.79 21.81 8.75
N SER A 480 23.73 21.34 7.94
CA SER A 480 24.82 22.15 7.38
C SER A 480 24.47 22.88 6.07
N LEU A 481 23.36 22.51 5.42
CA LEU A 481 22.92 23.11 4.16
C LEU A 481 22.57 24.60 4.30
N ASN A 482 23.18 25.41 3.43
CA ASN A 482 22.94 26.85 3.31
C ASN A 482 22.46 27.22 1.90
N ILE A 483 21.69 28.29 1.80
CA ILE A 483 21.24 28.87 0.53
C ILE A 483 21.88 30.26 0.36
N LYS A 484 22.32 30.57 -0.86
CA LYS A 484 22.72 31.93 -1.24
C LYS A 484 21.48 32.81 -1.42
N VAL A 485 21.32 33.81 -0.57
CA VAL A 485 20.23 34.79 -0.66
C VAL A 485 20.80 36.11 -1.14
N SER A 486 20.30 36.59 -2.29
CA SER A 486 20.59 37.92 -2.80
C SER A 486 19.51 38.91 -2.35
N ARG A 487 19.85 39.84 -1.45
CA ARG A 487 18.96 40.95 -1.07
C ARG A 487 19.35 42.20 -1.85
N LYS A 488 18.42 42.72 -2.65
CA LYS A 488 18.57 44.02 -3.31
C LYS A 488 18.14 45.11 -2.31
N ARG A 489 19.07 45.99 -1.92
CA ARG A 489 18.77 47.20 -1.15
C ARG A 489 18.97 48.41 -2.06
N THR A 490 18.00 49.32 -2.06
CA THR A 490 18.10 50.59 -2.78
C THR A 490 18.52 51.66 -1.78
N TYR A 491 19.65 52.30 -2.01
CA TYR A 491 20.11 53.45 -1.23
C TYR A 491 19.87 54.73 -2.03
N LYS A 492 19.38 55.78 -1.38
CA LYS A 492 19.32 57.13 -1.95
C LYS A 492 20.49 57.91 -1.38
N GLU A 493 21.43 58.28 -2.24
CA GLU A 493 22.54 59.16 -1.88
C GLU A 493 22.62 60.24 -2.97
N HIS A 494 22.54 61.51 -2.55
CA HIS A 494 22.59 62.69 -3.43
C HIS A 494 21.76 62.58 -4.73
N GLN A 495 20.42 62.52 -4.61
CA GLN A 495 19.45 62.48 -5.72
C GLN A 495 19.60 61.31 -6.72
N THR A 496 20.54 60.39 -6.54
CA THR A 496 20.69 59.19 -7.37
C THR A 496 20.39 57.93 -6.55
N SER A 497 19.63 57.00 -7.16
CA SER A 497 19.24 55.74 -6.51
C SER A 497 20.23 54.65 -6.92
N LYS A 498 21.10 54.19 -6.00
CA LYS A 498 21.99 53.04 -6.24
C LYS A 498 21.37 51.75 -5.67
N LYS A 499 21.28 50.71 -6.50
CA LYS A 499 20.84 49.36 -6.08
C LYS A 499 22.06 48.52 -5.75
N ILE A 500 22.23 48.15 -4.48
CA ILE A 500 23.29 47.24 -4.01
C ILE A 500 22.68 45.86 -3.79
N THR A 501 23.33 44.81 -4.30
CA THR A 501 22.91 43.41 -4.08
C THR A 501 23.86 42.77 -3.06
N LEU A 502 23.39 42.55 -1.84
CA LEU A 502 24.11 41.80 -0.81
C LEU A 502 23.84 40.30 -1.00
N LYS A 503 24.89 39.50 -1.17
CA LYS A 503 24.81 38.03 -1.21
C LYS A 503 25.18 37.50 0.18
N THR A 504 24.22 36.92 0.88
CA THR A 504 24.43 36.31 2.21
C THR A 504 24.05 34.83 2.17
N CYS A 505 24.83 33.98 2.83
CA CYS A 505 24.45 32.58 3.04
C CYS A 505 23.52 32.47 4.26
N THR A 506 22.37 31.83 4.08
CA THR A 506 21.42 31.56 5.17
C THR A 506 21.16 30.07 5.29
N PRO A 507 21.12 29.50 6.51
CA PRO A 507 20.75 28.10 6.72
C PRO A 507 19.39 27.77 6.10
N ILE A 508 19.30 26.60 5.46
CA ILE A 508 18.09 26.18 4.74
C ILE A 508 16.87 26.10 5.66
N LEU A 509 17.10 25.69 6.92
CA LEU A 509 16.08 25.58 7.96
C LEU A 509 15.56 26.93 8.48
N LYS A 510 16.24 28.03 8.16
CA LYS A 510 15.77 29.41 8.45
C LYS A 510 15.17 30.10 7.22
N SER A 511 15.20 29.43 6.07
CA SER A 511 14.65 29.94 4.83
C SER A 511 13.14 29.66 4.76
N PRO A 512 12.37 30.35 3.90
CA PRO A 512 10.96 30.00 3.66
C PRO A 512 10.77 28.60 3.04
N CYS A 513 11.86 27.95 2.60
CA CYS A 513 11.87 26.65 1.93
C CYS A 513 12.10 25.48 2.89
N PHE A 514 12.04 25.73 4.21
CA PHE A 514 12.47 24.78 5.23
C PHE A 514 11.56 23.55 5.39
N THR A 515 10.28 23.61 5.00
CA THR A 515 9.29 22.56 5.30
C THR A 515 9.71 21.16 4.85
N GLY A 516 10.20 21.00 3.61
CA GLY A 516 10.63 19.70 3.10
C GLY A 516 11.81 19.12 3.90
N PHE A 517 12.81 19.94 4.19
CA PHE A 517 14.00 19.54 4.93
C PHE A 517 13.71 19.25 6.40
N LEU A 518 12.90 20.09 7.04
CA LEU A 518 12.43 19.88 8.40
C LEU A 518 11.60 18.59 8.51
N GLY A 519 10.74 18.33 7.52
CA GLY A 519 9.94 17.11 7.49
C GLY A 519 10.77 15.84 7.37
N VAL A 520 11.87 15.87 6.61
CA VAL A 520 12.85 14.76 6.60
C VAL A 520 13.45 14.57 8.00
N LEU A 521 13.91 15.62 8.67
CA LEU A 521 14.46 15.50 10.03
C LEU A 521 13.45 14.92 11.04
N VAL A 522 12.18 15.34 10.94
CA VAL A 522 11.09 14.79 11.75
C VAL A 522 10.92 13.30 11.50
N CYS A 523 10.86 12.88 10.23
CA CYS A 523 10.70 11.48 9.86
C CYS A 523 11.88 10.62 10.35
N ILE A 524 13.11 11.12 10.25
CA ILE A 524 14.30 10.40 10.73
C ILE A 524 14.20 10.20 12.24
N LYS A 525 13.94 11.26 13.01
CA LYS A 525 13.85 11.16 14.47
C LYS A 525 12.71 10.22 14.93
N SER A 526 11.57 10.27 14.23
CA SER A 526 10.45 9.36 14.50
C SER A 526 10.75 7.91 14.15
N LEU A 527 11.50 7.66 13.07
CA LEU A 527 11.91 6.31 12.69
C LEU A 527 12.84 5.70 13.74
N GLU A 528 13.79 6.46 14.26
CA GLU A 528 14.70 6.02 15.32
C GLU A 528 13.92 5.64 16.58
N SER A 529 13.04 6.53 17.06
CA SER A 529 12.21 6.28 18.24
C SER A 529 11.26 5.08 18.06
N LEU A 530 10.66 4.95 16.87
CA LEU A 530 9.76 3.84 16.56
C LEU A 530 10.53 2.52 16.48
N TYR A 531 11.75 2.52 15.94
CA TYR A 531 12.61 1.35 15.84
C TYR A 531 13.01 0.83 17.23
N GLU A 532 13.45 1.70 18.13
CA GLU A 532 13.72 1.36 19.54
C GLU A 532 12.46 0.77 20.21
N THR A 533 11.32 1.43 20.02
CA THR A 533 10.05 1.04 20.65
C THR A 533 9.48 -0.29 20.12
N LEU A 534 9.72 -0.65 18.86
CA LEU A 534 9.11 -1.83 18.23
C LEU A 534 10.07 -3.01 18.05
N ILE A 535 11.31 -2.75 17.64
CA ILE A 535 12.28 -3.80 17.30
C ILE A 535 13.12 -4.16 18.52
N GLU A 536 13.68 -3.18 19.23
CA GLU A 536 14.52 -3.47 20.41
C GLU A 536 13.71 -4.03 21.58
N SER A 537 12.46 -3.58 21.72
CA SER A 537 11.49 -4.16 22.66
C SER A 537 10.99 -5.56 22.25
N ASN A 538 11.43 -6.10 21.12
CA ASN A 538 11.00 -7.38 20.53
C ASN A 538 9.48 -7.48 20.24
N ARG A 539 8.79 -6.36 20.02
CA ARG A 539 7.39 -6.35 19.58
C ARG A 539 7.23 -6.77 18.11
N LEU A 540 8.18 -6.37 17.26
CA LEU A 540 8.26 -6.73 15.84
C LEU A 540 9.64 -7.31 15.52
N ARG A 541 9.72 -8.16 14.48
CA ARG A 541 11.00 -8.75 14.03
C ARG A 541 11.73 -7.88 13.02
N TYR A 542 10.98 -7.09 12.27
CA TYR A 542 11.46 -6.20 11.23
C TYR A 542 10.45 -5.06 11.06
N LEU A 543 10.89 -3.95 10.48
CA LEU A 543 10.05 -2.79 10.19
C LEU A 543 10.05 -2.50 8.69
N THR A 544 8.86 -2.36 8.11
CA THR A 544 8.65 -1.94 6.72
C THR A 544 8.07 -0.53 6.71
N THR A 545 8.89 0.44 6.39
CA THR A 545 8.54 1.88 6.41
C THR A 545 7.49 2.27 5.38
N TYR A 546 7.31 1.51 4.29
CA TYR A 546 6.20 1.74 3.34
C TYR A 546 4.81 1.65 4.02
N ARG A 547 4.68 0.90 5.13
CA ARG A 547 3.43 0.82 5.89
C ARG A 547 3.12 2.06 6.72
N LEU A 548 4.09 2.96 6.84
CA LEU A 548 3.97 4.28 7.46
C LEU A 548 3.68 5.37 6.41
N SER A 549 3.65 5.05 5.11
CA SER A 549 3.48 6.05 4.05
C SER A 549 2.02 6.47 3.89
N GLN A 550 1.79 7.75 3.55
CA GLN A 550 0.47 8.28 3.19
C GLN A 550 -0.09 7.69 1.88
N ASP A 551 0.72 7.00 1.08
CA ASP A 551 0.28 6.34 -0.16
C ASP A 551 -0.96 5.44 0.05
N HIS A 552 -1.12 4.82 1.23
CA HIS A 552 -2.26 3.94 1.49
C HIS A 552 -3.60 4.65 1.42
N ILE A 553 -3.68 5.89 1.92
CA ILE A 553 -4.90 6.70 1.90
C ILE A 553 -5.04 7.44 0.57
N GLU A 554 -3.95 7.85 -0.07
CA GLU A 554 -4.00 8.42 -1.43
C GLU A 554 -4.54 7.40 -2.45
N LEU A 555 -4.13 6.13 -2.38
CA LEU A 555 -4.67 5.05 -3.20
C LEU A 555 -6.15 4.80 -2.92
N PHE A 556 -6.58 4.99 -1.67
CA PHE A 556 -7.99 4.91 -1.30
C PHE A 556 -8.81 6.05 -1.92
N PHE A 557 -8.31 7.28 -1.86
CA PHE A 557 -8.90 8.43 -2.55
C PHE A 557 -8.90 8.27 -4.07
N GLY A 558 -7.83 7.74 -4.67
CA GLY A 558 -7.78 7.39 -6.08
C GLY A 558 -8.88 6.40 -6.47
N SER A 559 -9.11 5.39 -5.61
CA SER A 559 -10.23 4.46 -5.78
C SER A 559 -11.58 5.18 -5.72
N ILE A 560 -11.76 6.14 -4.81
CA ILE A 560 -12.99 6.94 -4.73
C ILE A 560 -13.22 7.76 -6.00
N ARG A 561 -12.19 8.45 -6.51
CA ARG A 561 -12.29 9.27 -7.73
C ARG A 561 -12.64 8.42 -8.95
N MET A 562 -12.01 7.25 -9.10
CA MET A 562 -12.24 6.34 -10.21
C MET A 562 -13.69 5.82 -10.27
N HIS A 563 -14.39 5.71 -9.14
CA HIS A 563 -15.79 5.27 -9.12
C HIS A 563 -16.75 6.22 -9.84
N GLY A 564 -16.38 7.49 -9.98
CA GLY A 564 -17.15 8.46 -10.74
C GLY A 564 -17.03 8.31 -12.26
N GLY A 565 -16.20 7.37 -12.75
CA GLY A 565 -15.88 7.24 -14.17
C GLY A 565 -15.21 8.51 -14.68
N HIS A 566 -15.84 9.18 -15.65
CA HIS A 566 -15.37 10.46 -16.18
C HIS A 566 -15.56 11.65 -15.21
N ASN A 567 -16.28 11.47 -14.10
CA ASN A 567 -16.41 12.48 -13.05
C ASN A 567 -15.49 12.15 -11.87
N ASP A 568 -14.23 12.55 -11.98
CA ASP A 568 -13.16 12.34 -10.99
C ASP A 568 -13.29 13.20 -9.72
N ASN A 569 -14.23 14.15 -9.72
CA ASN A 569 -14.55 15.02 -8.59
C ASN A 569 -15.94 14.69 -8.00
N PRO A 570 -16.05 13.74 -7.05
CA PRO A 570 -17.33 13.37 -6.45
C PRO A 570 -17.90 14.51 -5.59
N ASN A 571 -19.20 14.48 -5.29
CA ASN A 571 -19.78 15.29 -4.20
C ASN A 571 -19.86 14.47 -2.89
N ALA A 572 -20.21 15.09 -1.77
CA ALA A 572 -20.32 14.42 -0.47
C ALA A 572 -21.22 13.17 -0.49
N ARG A 573 -22.37 13.23 -1.17
CA ARG A 573 -23.29 12.09 -1.31
C ARG A 573 -22.64 10.93 -2.08
N GLN A 574 -21.93 11.23 -3.15
CA GLN A 574 -21.20 10.25 -3.93
C GLN A 574 -20.06 9.65 -3.11
N PHE A 575 -19.28 10.47 -2.40
CA PHE A 575 -18.23 10.03 -1.49
C PHE A 575 -18.79 9.04 -0.47
N LYS A 576 -19.85 9.41 0.25
CA LYS A 576 -20.57 8.58 1.23
C LYS A 576 -20.97 7.22 0.63
N GLY A 577 -21.59 7.27 -0.56
CA GLY A 577 -22.03 6.07 -1.28
C GLY A 577 -20.89 5.17 -1.74
N ILE A 578 -19.76 5.73 -2.14
CA ILE A 578 -18.57 5.00 -2.61
C ILE A 578 -17.78 4.45 -1.43
N TYR A 579 -17.57 5.23 -0.37
CA TYR A 579 -16.95 4.81 0.90
C TYR A 579 -17.62 3.54 1.44
N ARG A 580 -18.96 3.54 1.51
CA ARG A 580 -19.73 2.35 1.90
C ARG A 580 -19.48 1.13 1.00
N LYS A 581 -19.36 1.33 -0.32
CA LYS A 581 -19.05 0.24 -1.25
C LYS A 581 -17.64 -0.30 -1.02
N LEU A 582 -16.67 0.58 -0.76
CA LEU A 582 -15.27 0.22 -0.48
C LEU A 582 -15.15 -0.58 0.83
N LEU A 583 -15.93 -0.24 1.86
CA LEU A 583 -16.00 -1.03 3.10
C LEU A 583 -16.57 -2.44 2.87
N CYS A 584 -17.62 -2.57 2.04
CA CYS A 584 -18.16 -3.88 1.68
C CYS A 584 -17.19 -4.72 0.84
N HIS A 585 -16.43 -4.08 -0.06
CA HIS A 585 -15.75 -4.77 -1.14
C HIS A 585 -14.51 -4.05 -1.70
N MET A 586 -13.31 -4.59 -1.50
CA MET A 586 -12.04 -4.11 -2.01
C MET A 586 -11.09 -5.30 -2.36
N GLU A 587 -11.44 -6.06 -3.40
CA GLU A 587 -10.45 -6.82 -4.19
C GLU A 587 -10.04 -6.00 -5.40
N LEU A 588 -9.53 -4.78 -5.18
CA LEU A 588 -9.08 -3.91 -6.27
C LEU A 588 -7.57 -4.00 -6.41
N LYS A 589 -7.13 -4.33 -7.62
CA LYS A 589 -5.82 -3.87 -8.11
C LYS A 589 -5.98 -2.37 -8.39
N SER A 590 -5.17 -1.54 -7.75
CA SER A 590 -5.19 -0.09 -7.97
C SER A 590 -4.90 0.24 -9.44
N ALA A 591 -5.43 1.36 -9.94
CA ALA A 591 -5.10 1.86 -11.27
C ALA A 591 -3.62 2.25 -11.34
N GLU A 592 -2.95 1.89 -12.44
CA GLU A 592 -1.55 2.24 -12.74
C GLU A 592 -1.37 3.75 -13.07
N SER A 593 -2.48 4.49 -13.24
CA SER A 593 -2.49 5.88 -13.72
C SER A 593 -2.64 6.95 -12.62
N GLY A 594 -2.65 6.57 -11.34
CA GLY A 594 -2.71 7.50 -10.20
C GLY A 594 -1.36 8.17 -9.88
N ASN A 595 -1.37 9.28 -9.13
CA ASN A 595 -0.13 9.92 -8.65
C ASN A 595 0.72 8.99 -7.78
N CYS A 596 0.06 8.10 -7.04
CA CYS A 596 0.68 7.01 -6.30
C CYS A 596 0.30 5.66 -6.93
N VAL A 597 1.29 4.78 -7.04
CA VAL A 597 1.15 3.42 -7.58
C VAL A 597 1.30 2.45 -6.41
N PRO A 598 0.45 1.40 -6.30
CA PRO A 598 0.57 0.42 -5.22
C PRO A 598 1.93 -0.27 -5.24
N LEU A 599 2.71 -0.09 -4.18
CA LEU A 599 4.05 -0.68 -4.09
C LEU A 599 4.07 -2.04 -3.38
N GLU A 600 3.00 -2.37 -2.64
CA GLU A 600 2.73 -3.65 -2.00
C GLU A 600 1.22 -3.93 -1.98
N HIS A 601 0.84 -5.20 -2.19
CA HIS A 601 -0.56 -5.63 -2.07
C HIS A 601 -0.95 -5.84 -0.60
N ILE A 602 -1.50 -4.79 0.01
CA ILE A 602 -2.11 -4.83 1.35
C ILE A 602 -3.63 -4.77 1.19
N SER A 603 -4.31 -5.88 1.47
CA SER A 603 -5.76 -5.98 1.31
C SER A 603 -6.51 -5.11 2.32
N ILE A 604 -7.59 -4.47 1.89
CA ILE A 604 -8.49 -3.79 2.82
C ILE A 604 -9.34 -4.85 3.53
N LEU A 605 -9.44 -4.78 4.86
CA LEU A 605 -10.33 -5.66 5.61
C LEU A 605 -11.79 -5.39 5.23
N MET A 606 -12.48 -6.46 4.82
CA MET A 606 -13.85 -6.38 4.32
C MET A 606 -14.86 -6.37 5.45
N CYS A 607 -15.75 -5.38 5.45
CA CYS A 607 -16.88 -5.29 6.37
C CYS A 607 -18.08 -6.15 5.94
N SER A 608 -17.87 -7.41 5.58
CA SER A 608 -18.98 -8.29 5.18
C SER A 608 -19.57 -9.05 6.39
N SER A 609 -20.89 -9.24 6.38
CA SER A 609 -21.65 -9.98 7.42
C SER A 609 -21.29 -11.47 7.53
N ALA A 610 -20.40 -11.98 6.67
CA ALA A 610 -19.91 -13.36 6.71
C ALA A 610 -18.48 -13.40 7.27
N LEU A 611 -18.36 -13.46 8.59
CA LEU A 611 -17.12 -13.59 9.38
C LEU A 611 -16.28 -14.86 9.11
N LYS A 612 -16.51 -15.61 8.02
CA LYS A 612 -16.00 -16.98 7.85
C LYS A 612 -14.73 -17.14 7.01
N SER A 613 -14.16 -16.09 6.41
CA SER A 613 -12.89 -16.21 5.66
C SER A 613 -11.98 -15.00 5.84
N ILE A 614 -11.57 -14.72 7.08
CA ILE A 614 -10.59 -13.64 7.38
C ILE A 614 -9.15 -14.06 7.02
N ASN A 615 -8.90 -15.36 6.76
CA ASN A 615 -7.56 -15.92 6.52
C ASN A 615 -7.27 -16.38 5.09
N GLU A 616 -8.18 -16.13 4.12
CA GLU A 616 -7.85 -16.33 2.70
C GLU A 616 -7.28 -15.04 2.12
N THR A 617 -6.20 -14.54 2.73
CA THR A 617 -5.30 -13.63 2.04
C THR A 617 -4.62 -14.47 0.97
N ALA A 618 -5.17 -14.42 -0.25
CA ALA A 618 -4.67 -15.16 -1.39
C ALA A 618 -3.15 -14.97 -1.52
N ALA A 619 -2.44 -16.08 -1.61
CA ALA A 619 -1.09 -16.11 -2.15
C ALA A 619 -1.19 -15.66 -3.61
N SER A 620 -1.07 -14.35 -3.85
CA SER A 620 -0.86 -13.83 -5.19
C SER A 620 0.63 -13.76 -5.42
N THR A 621 1.11 -14.62 -6.32
CA THR A 621 2.29 -14.34 -7.13
C THR A 621 2.18 -12.94 -7.71
N ARG A 622 3.25 -12.16 -7.57
CA ARG A 622 3.38 -10.84 -8.21
C ARG A 622 3.84 -11.06 -9.65
N PRO A 623 3.39 -10.25 -10.62
CA PRO A 623 4.21 -9.93 -11.78
C PRO A 623 5.44 -9.18 -11.28
N ASP A 624 6.62 -9.54 -11.77
CA ASP A 624 7.84 -8.79 -11.55
C ASP A 624 7.70 -7.41 -12.22
N ASP A 625 7.68 -6.34 -11.41
CA ASP A 625 7.63 -4.94 -11.88
C ASP A 625 8.98 -4.44 -12.47
N ASP A 626 9.81 -5.35 -13.00
CA ASP A 626 11.03 -4.98 -13.73
C ASP A 626 10.88 -5.08 -15.26
N GLU A 627 9.73 -5.52 -15.79
CA GLU A 627 9.48 -5.57 -17.23
C GLU A 627 8.10 -5.01 -17.60
N ALA A 628 8.01 -3.68 -17.66
CA ALA A 628 7.01 -3.06 -18.52
C ALA A 628 7.60 -3.00 -19.94
N GLU A 629 7.46 -4.09 -20.69
CA GLU A 629 7.53 -4.05 -22.15
C GLU A 629 6.40 -3.13 -22.63
N THR A 630 6.75 -1.92 -23.08
CA THR A 630 5.88 -1.16 -23.98
C THR A 630 5.82 -1.91 -25.30
N SER A 631 4.70 -2.58 -25.54
CA SER A 631 4.37 -3.14 -26.85
C SER A 631 4.04 -2.01 -27.83
N GLU A 632 5.05 -1.33 -28.33
CA GLU A 632 4.99 -0.62 -29.60
C GLU A 632 5.67 -1.50 -30.65
N GLN A 633 4.86 -2.32 -31.35
CA GLN A 633 5.30 -2.95 -32.60
C GLN A 633 5.34 -1.86 -33.69
N GLU A 634 6.33 -0.98 -33.61
CA GLU A 634 6.78 -0.19 -34.75
C GLU A 634 8.03 -0.86 -35.35
N SER A 635 8.04 -0.93 -36.69
CA SER A 635 9.05 -1.50 -37.58
C SER A 635 10.47 -1.59 -36.99
N LEU A 636 10.93 -2.82 -36.71
CA LEU A 636 12.31 -3.11 -36.27
C LEU A 636 13.38 -2.59 -37.25
N GLY A 637 13.01 -2.45 -38.53
CA GLY A 637 13.90 -1.98 -39.61
C GLY A 637 14.22 -0.49 -39.53
N GLU A 638 13.24 0.36 -39.20
CA GLU A 638 13.44 1.82 -39.10
C GLU A 638 14.27 2.21 -37.86
N ASN A 639 14.18 1.42 -36.79
CA ASN A 639 14.95 1.63 -35.57
C ASN A 639 16.44 1.28 -35.73
N LEU A 640 16.77 0.29 -36.56
CA LEU A 640 18.17 -0.08 -36.83
C LEU A 640 18.88 0.99 -37.68
N GLU A 641 18.16 1.56 -38.65
CA GLU A 641 18.68 2.60 -39.53
C GLU A 641 18.86 3.94 -38.79
N ARG A 642 17.92 4.31 -37.90
CA ARG A 642 18.09 5.42 -36.94
C ARG A 642 19.23 5.20 -35.96
N ALA A 643 19.39 3.99 -35.41
CA ALA A 643 20.50 3.66 -34.53
C ALA A 643 21.87 3.76 -35.24
N SER A 644 21.94 3.31 -36.50
CA SER A 644 23.14 3.46 -37.34
C SER A 644 23.46 4.93 -37.65
N GLN A 645 22.45 5.75 -37.95
CA GLN A 645 22.63 7.19 -38.17
C GLN A 645 23.07 7.93 -36.90
N LEU A 646 22.54 7.54 -35.73
CA LEU A 646 22.96 8.07 -34.43
C LEU A 646 24.43 7.74 -34.12
N LEU A 647 24.93 6.56 -34.52
CA LEU A 647 26.32 6.15 -34.28
C LEU A 647 27.35 6.98 -35.07
N HIS A 648 26.97 7.63 -36.17
CA HIS A 648 27.90 8.40 -37.02
C HIS A 648 28.17 9.85 -36.54
N ASN A 649 27.50 10.33 -35.49
CA ASN A 649 27.72 11.69 -34.98
C ASN A 649 28.98 11.74 -34.07
N THR A 650 30.02 12.41 -34.54
CA THR A 650 31.41 12.35 -34.02
C THR A 650 31.65 13.07 -32.70
N GLN A 651 30.75 13.96 -32.26
CA GLN A 651 30.97 14.78 -31.05
C GLN A 651 30.90 14.01 -29.72
N PHE A 652 30.36 12.78 -29.70
CA PHE A 652 30.16 12.01 -28.46
C PHE A 652 30.45 10.50 -28.63
N TRP A 653 31.48 10.17 -29.40
CA TRP A 653 31.81 8.76 -29.71
C TRP A 653 32.05 7.91 -28.44
N GLU A 654 32.91 8.38 -27.53
CA GLU A 654 33.23 7.64 -26.29
C GLU A 654 31.99 7.39 -25.41
N TYR A 655 31.10 8.38 -25.30
CA TYR A 655 29.83 8.23 -24.58
C TYR A 655 28.97 7.12 -25.20
N LYS A 656 28.81 7.13 -26.53
CA LYS A 656 27.96 6.16 -27.24
C LYS A 656 28.52 4.76 -27.17
N GLU A 657 29.84 4.60 -27.32
CA GLU A 657 30.52 3.31 -27.22
C GLU A 657 30.26 2.64 -25.86
N GLN A 658 30.32 3.40 -24.78
CA GLN A 658 30.05 2.89 -23.43
C GLN A 658 28.60 2.49 -23.23
N VAL A 659 27.65 3.29 -23.72
CA VAL A 659 26.21 2.95 -23.65
C VAL A 659 25.89 1.71 -24.48
N VAL A 660 26.40 1.63 -25.70
CA VAL A 660 26.21 0.47 -26.60
C VAL A 660 26.87 -0.77 -26.01
N GLY A 661 28.08 -0.64 -25.45
CA GLY A 661 28.78 -1.72 -24.76
C GLY A 661 27.98 -2.25 -23.56
N TYR A 662 27.39 -1.36 -22.75
CA TYR A 662 26.52 -1.75 -21.65
C TYR A 662 25.27 -2.50 -22.15
N ILE A 663 24.60 -2.00 -23.18
CA ILE A 663 23.42 -2.64 -23.77
C ILE A 663 23.78 -4.01 -24.35
N ALA A 664 24.87 -4.10 -25.12
CA ALA A 664 25.35 -5.36 -25.70
C ALA A 664 25.68 -6.38 -24.62
N GLY A 665 26.35 -5.96 -23.55
CA GLY A 665 26.66 -6.81 -22.39
C GLY A 665 25.40 -7.27 -21.65
N TYR A 666 24.40 -6.39 -21.48
CA TYR A 666 23.11 -6.75 -20.90
C TYR A 666 22.36 -7.78 -21.76
N VAL A 667 22.26 -7.56 -23.08
CA VAL A 667 21.65 -8.50 -24.02
C VAL A 667 22.36 -9.84 -23.99
N ALA A 668 23.70 -9.85 -24.04
CA ALA A 668 24.49 -11.08 -23.95
C ALA A 668 24.21 -11.82 -22.63
N ARG A 669 24.18 -11.13 -21.49
CA ARG A 669 23.85 -11.73 -20.19
C ARG A 669 22.44 -12.32 -20.15
N SER A 670 21.47 -11.62 -20.71
CA SER A 670 20.06 -12.06 -20.75
C SER A 670 19.87 -13.28 -21.64
N LEU A 671 20.57 -13.34 -22.78
CA LEU A 671 20.58 -14.51 -23.66
C LEU A 671 21.27 -15.71 -22.99
N LEU A 672 22.39 -15.48 -22.30
CA LEU A 672 23.12 -16.53 -21.58
C LEU A 672 22.37 -17.09 -20.37
N LYS A 673 21.47 -16.33 -19.74
CA LYS A 673 20.61 -16.81 -18.63
C LYS A 673 19.42 -17.66 -19.08
N LYS A 674 19.06 -17.64 -20.37
CA LYS A 674 17.97 -18.45 -20.94
C LYS A 674 18.45 -19.83 -21.41
N ASN A 675 19.76 -20.06 -21.47
CA ASN A 675 20.39 -21.38 -21.60
C ASN A 675 20.83 -21.89 -20.23
#